data_AF-A0A1S4DWR9-F1
#
_entry.id   AF-A0A1S4DWR9-F1
#
_cell.length_a   1.000
_cell.length_b   1.000
_cell.length_c   1.000
_cell.angle_alpha   90.00
_cell.angle_beta   90.00
_cell.angle_gamma   90.00
#
_symmetry.space_group_name_H-M   'P 1'
#
loop_
_entity.id
_entity.type
_entity.pdbx_description
1 polymer ?
#
loop_
_entity_poly.entity_id
_entity_poly.type
_entity_poly.pdbx_seq_one_letter_code
_entity_poly.pdbx_strand_id
1 'polypeptide(L)'
;MALSNMPVFDEKLIGDVKTVYFEESPHMSTYLVAFVIGLFDYIEETTVDGIKVRVYCPLGKSEEGRYSLSLAIKVLDYFTKYFSMSYPLPKLDMVAVPEFCGGAMENNGLIVYRENLMLYDDLHSSAKNKQVLAICVAHEVAHHWFGNLVTMAWWSDLWLNEGFATWVSYMAIETLFPEWKMWTQFLQQTASGLVIDALEESHPIEMEIHPARSIDDKFDAISYKKGSTIIRMLQIYLGDDKFQKALSEYIKRYAWKNAKTDDLWAVISEESGTQINLMMDSWTKQMGYPAISVKFSDNTLEFEQSHFLLSGQHSDSQWIIPITLSLGSYNKQKNFIMETKFHKVDISKDFADANTTTTPETIPNTGVGNFWIKVNTSQSGFYRVKYDDKLVSQLRNAVENNLLSETDKFGVLDDAYALCQAGQQSLSSLLSLIDVYRKELVYIVTSRLIHVCNGIVNIATEAIPDLVFELKQLFINVLQFSATKLGWEPIPDEDHSSAILRGRLYTALASFDDDKTHEEAMQRFQAYMRDRKTTLLSADTKMAVYLAVIRKATVSSRYGFESMLQLYREADTAEKREEILRILAACPDQDLLVEVLDFLVSDEVREQDIVYGLAGISFEGRHRAWKWFKDNWDPIFNRYGANFLLTNFVCDIITPFCTNEEADEIEEFFATRPHEAVAMDLKQSLEQVRIKARWVEFIRQDHSLPDLIKKLAAKGSS
;
A
#
# COMPACT_ATOMS: atom_id res chain seq x y z
N MET A 1 -29.29 16.17 -15.19
CA MET A 1 -29.92 15.41 -14.10
C MET A 1 -29.46 16.01 -12.77
N ALA A 2 -30.25 15.86 -11.71
CA ALA A 2 -29.85 16.23 -10.34
C ALA A 2 -30.00 14.98 -9.46
N LEU A 3 -28.93 14.61 -8.78
CA LEU A 3 -28.85 13.47 -7.87
C LEU A 3 -28.63 13.98 -6.45
N SER A 4 -29.11 13.25 -5.45
CA SER A 4 -28.82 13.50 -4.03
C SER A 4 -28.89 12.20 -3.23
N ASN A 5 -28.72 12.25 -1.92
CA ASN A 5 -28.70 11.10 -1.00
C ASN A 5 -29.95 10.21 -1.14
N MET A 6 -31.12 10.83 -1.29
CA MET A 6 -32.43 10.16 -1.32
C MET A 6 -33.06 10.18 -2.72
N PRO A 7 -34.08 9.35 -3.01
CA PRO A 7 -34.81 9.40 -4.27
C PRO A 7 -35.51 10.74 -4.52
N VAL A 8 -35.75 11.06 -5.79
CA VAL A 8 -36.58 12.20 -6.18
C VAL A 8 -38.05 11.89 -5.86
N PHE A 9 -38.72 12.77 -5.11
CA PHE A 9 -40.16 12.66 -4.84
C PHE A 9 -41.03 13.56 -5.73
N ASP A 10 -40.51 14.71 -6.17
CA ASP A 10 -41.23 15.66 -7.02
C ASP A 10 -40.28 16.48 -7.89
N GLU A 11 -40.76 16.91 -9.05
CA GLU A 11 -40.02 17.78 -9.97
C GLU A 11 -40.96 18.83 -10.57
N LYS A 12 -40.55 20.10 -10.51
CA LYS A 12 -41.33 21.22 -11.07
C LYS A 12 -40.50 21.99 -12.08
N LEU A 13 -41.04 22.16 -13.28
CA LEU A 13 -40.46 23.01 -14.31
C LEU A 13 -41.27 24.30 -14.40
N ILE A 14 -40.66 25.43 -14.04
CA ILE A 14 -41.25 26.77 -14.14
C ILE A 14 -40.36 27.61 -15.05
N GLY A 15 -40.84 27.84 -16.28
CA GLY A 15 -40.00 28.43 -17.34
C GLY A 15 -38.78 27.55 -17.62
N ASP A 16 -37.60 28.14 -17.54
CA ASP A 16 -36.31 27.46 -17.77
C ASP A 16 -35.68 26.88 -16.48
N VAL A 17 -36.38 26.98 -15.33
CA VAL A 17 -35.89 26.49 -14.03
C VAL A 17 -36.58 25.18 -13.66
N LYS A 18 -35.78 24.12 -13.47
CA LYS A 18 -36.24 22.85 -12.90
C LYS A 18 -35.90 22.81 -11.41
N THR A 19 -36.91 22.71 -10.55
CA THR A 19 -36.75 22.43 -9.12
C THR A 19 -36.97 20.94 -8.88
N VAL A 20 -35.99 20.26 -8.29
CA VAL A 20 -36.05 18.83 -7.96
C VAL A 20 -36.12 18.70 -6.44
N TYR A 21 -37.09 17.94 -5.95
CA TYR A 21 -37.28 17.69 -4.53
C TYR A 21 -36.98 16.22 -4.22
N PHE A 22 -36.13 15.99 -3.22
CA PHE A 22 -35.71 14.66 -2.78
C PHE A 22 -36.38 14.27 -1.45
N GLU A 23 -36.60 12.98 -1.23
CA GLU A 23 -37.18 12.47 0.02
C GLU A 23 -36.32 12.88 1.22
N GLU A 24 -36.93 12.96 2.41
CA GLU A 24 -36.21 13.26 3.64
C GLU A 24 -35.24 12.12 3.98
N SER A 25 -33.98 12.46 4.25
CA SER A 25 -32.97 11.47 4.66
C SER A 25 -33.20 10.99 6.09
N PRO A 26 -32.76 9.78 6.46
CA PRO A 26 -32.62 9.44 7.87
C PRO A 26 -31.61 10.37 8.56
N HIS A 27 -31.52 10.25 9.90
CA HIS A 27 -30.49 10.93 10.65
C HIS A 27 -29.10 10.54 10.14
N MET A 28 -28.30 11.52 9.74
CA MET A 28 -26.93 11.33 9.29
C MET A 28 -26.10 12.58 9.59
N SER A 29 -24.78 12.41 9.62
CA SER A 29 -23.83 13.51 9.83
C SER A 29 -23.78 14.46 8.63
N THR A 30 -23.50 15.74 8.85
CA THR A 30 -23.54 16.77 7.79
C THR A 30 -22.53 16.55 6.67
N TYR A 31 -21.40 15.89 6.95
CA TYR A 31 -20.37 15.59 5.94
C TYR A 31 -20.84 14.58 4.87
N LEU A 32 -21.96 13.89 5.12
CA LEU A 32 -22.54 12.90 4.21
C LEU A 32 -23.57 13.49 3.25
N VAL A 33 -23.96 14.76 3.41
CA VAL A 33 -24.89 15.43 2.50
C VAL A 33 -24.22 15.60 1.13
N ALA A 34 -24.88 15.15 0.07
CA ALA A 34 -24.37 15.26 -1.30
C ALA A 34 -25.48 15.61 -2.30
N PHE A 35 -25.10 16.37 -3.32
CA PHE A 35 -25.88 16.54 -4.53
C PHE A 35 -24.95 16.70 -5.73
N VAL A 36 -25.33 16.10 -6.85
CA VAL A 36 -24.54 16.10 -8.09
C VAL A 36 -25.43 16.56 -9.23
N ILE A 37 -24.98 17.55 -9.98
CA ILE A 37 -25.73 18.14 -11.10
C ILE A 37 -24.86 18.03 -12.35
N GLY A 38 -25.38 17.34 -13.36
CA GLY A 38 -24.64 17.14 -14.61
C GLY A 38 -25.40 16.32 -15.65
N LEU A 39 -24.75 16.10 -16.78
CA LEU A 39 -25.23 15.22 -17.84
C LEU A 39 -24.55 13.87 -17.69
N PHE A 40 -25.33 12.86 -17.30
CA PHE A 40 -24.84 11.52 -17.04
C PHE A 40 -25.72 10.50 -17.77
N ASP A 41 -25.09 9.43 -18.23
CA ASP A 41 -25.77 8.18 -18.50
C ASP A 41 -25.78 7.34 -17.22
N TYR A 42 -26.66 6.34 -17.16
CA TYR A 42 -26.62 5.38 -16.07
C TYR A 42 -27.07 4.00 -16.52
N ILE A 43 -26.58 3.01 -15.78
CA ILE A 43 -27.11 1.65 -15.75
C ILE A 43 -27.66 1.36 -14.36
N GLU A 44 -28.66 0.50 -14.28
CA GLU A 44 -29.28 0.14 -13.00
C GLU A 44 -29.58 -1.36 -12.92
N GLU A 45 -29.51 -1.88 -11.71
CA GLU A 45 -29.97 -3.21 -11.33
C GLU A 45 -30.64 -3.13 -9.95
N THR A 46 -31.34 -4.19 -9.54
CA THR A 46 -32.05 -4.24 -8.26
C THR A 46 -31.58 -5.45 -7.46
N THR A 47 -31.26 -5.25 -6.19
CA THR A 47 -30.86 -6.34 -5.29
C THR A 47 -32.04 -7.27 -5.00
N VAL A 48 -31.76 -8.45 -4.41
CA VAL A 48 -32.80 -9.40 -3.98
C VAL A 48 -33.77 -8.79 -2.96
N ASP A 49 -33.31 -7.83 -2.17
CA ASP A 49 -34.09 -7.12 -1.15
C ASP A 49 -34.82 -5.88 -1.71
N GLY A 50 -34.76 -5.66 -3.03
CA GLY A 50 -35.50 -4.58 -3.70
C GLY A 50 -34.79 -3.22 -3.72
N ILE A 51 -33.52 -3.15 -3.33
CA ILE A 51 -32.74 -1.90 -3.34
C ILE A 51 -32.29 -1.62 -4.77
N LYS A 52 -32.58 -0.42 -5.28
CA LYS A 52 -32.10 0.00 -6.61
C LYS A 52 -30.66 0.46 -6.53
N VAL A 53 -29.77 -0.19 -7.28
CA VAL A 53 -28.36 0.22 -7.38
C VAL A 53 -28.12 0.80 -8.77
N ARG A 54 -27.52 2.00 -8.83
CA ARG A 54 -27.26 2.69 -10.09
C ARG A 54 -25.83 3.17 -10.19
N VAL A 55 -25.27 3.08 -11.38
CA VAL A 55 -23.96 3.65 -11.70
C VAL A 55 -24.16 4.76 -12.73
N TYR A 56 -23.82 5.99 -12.34
CA TYR A 56 -23.85 7.20 -13.16
C TYR A 56 -22.46 7.53 -13.67
N CYS A 57 -22.35 7.84 -14.95
CA CYS A 57 -21.07 8.14 -15.59
C CYS A 57 -21.22 9.23 -16.65
N PRO A 58 -20.12 9.84 -17.11
CA PRO A 58 -20.16 10.71 -18.29
C PRO A 58 -20.85 10.01 -19.48
N LEU A 59 -21.49 10.82 -20.35
CA LEU A 59 -22.22 10.32 -21.51
C LEU A 59 -21.34 9.40 -22.37
N GLY A 60 -21.91 8.26 -22.79
CA GLY A 60 -21.25 7.26 -23.62
C GLY A 60 -20.40 6.21 -22.88
N LYS A 61 -20.21 6.33 -21.56
CA LYS A 61 -19.35 5.43 -20.77
C LYS A 61 -20.10 4.41 -19.90
N SER A 62 -21.42 4.27 -20.08
CA SER A 62 -22.26 3.49 -19.16
C SER A 62 -21.90 2.01 -19.07
N GLU A 63 -21.41 1.41 -20.16
CA GLU A 63 -20.92 0.04 -20.16
C GLU A 63 -19.65 -0.15 -19.32
N GLU A 64 -18.78 0.86 -19.21
CA GLU A 64 -17.58 0.81 -18.35
C GLU A 64 -17.96 0.73 -16.86
N GLY A 65 -19.17 1.18 -16.49
CA GLY A 65 -19.71 1.08 -15.14
C GLY A 65 -20.30 -0.28 -14.77
N ARG A 66 -20.44 -1.21 -15.73
CA ARG A 66 -21.13 -2.50 -15.55
C ARG A 66 -20.47 -3.40 -14.51
N TYR A 67 -19.13 -3.41 -14.49
CA TYR A 67 -18.38 -4.18 -13.50
C TYR A 67 -18.66 -3.68 -12.07
N SER A 68 -18.59 -2.36 -11.87
CA SER A 68 -18.86 -1.72 -10.57
C SER A 68 -20.29 -1.93 -10.09
N LEU A 69 -21.28 -1.85 -10.98
CA LEU A 69 -22.69 -2.12 -10.65
C LEU A 69 -22.87 -3.56 -10.12
N SER A 70 -22.36 -4.54 -10.87
CA SER A 70 -22.46 -5.96 -10.49
C SER A 70 -21.73 -6.24 -9.16
N LEU A 71 -20.57 -5.60 -8.97
CA LEU A 71 -19.79 -5.74 -7.74
C LEU A 71 -20.52 -5.13 -6.53
N ALA A 72 -21.01 -3.90 -6.64
CA ALA A 72 -21.69 -3.21 -5.55
C ALA A 72 -22.89 -4.01 -5.02
N ILE A 73 -23.65 -4.65 -5.91
CA ILE A 73 -24.77 -5.53 -5.53
C ILE A 73 -24.29 -6.74 -4.71
N LYS A 74 -23.24 -7.42 -5.16
CA LYS A 74 -22.67 -8.58 -4.46
C LYS A 74 -22.09 -8.19 -3.10
N VAL A 75 -21.40 -7.05 -3.04
CA VAL A 75 -20.82 -6.52 -1.80
C VAL A 75 -21.92 -6.11 -0.82
N LEU A 76 -22.97 -5.43 -1.29
CA LEU A 76 -24.09 -5.02 -0.44
C LEU A 76 -24.81 -6.22 0.17
N ASP A 77 -25.02 -7.29 -0.61
CA ASP A 77 -25.57 -8.57 -0.13
C ASP A 77 -24.64 -9.25 0.88
N TYR A 78 -23.33 -9.28 0.60
CA TYR A 78 -22.33 -9.85 1.49
C TYR A 78 -22.31 -9.14 2.85
N PHE A 79 -22.23 -7.81 2.87
CA PHE A 79 -22.21 -7.02 4.11
C PHE A 79 -23.52 -7.09 4.89
N THR A 80 -24.66 -7.08 4.20
CA THR A 80 -25.97 -7.26 4.85
C THR A 80 -26.01 -8.58 5.66
N LYS A 81 -25.48 -9.67 5.09
CA LYS A 81 -25.38 -10.96 5.76
C LYS A 81 -24.31 -10.98 6.84
N TYR A 82 -23.12 -10.47 6.55
CA TYR A 82 -21.99 -10.51 7.47
C TYR A 82 -22.27 -9.71 8.75
N PHE A 83 -22.85 -8.51 8.64
CA PHE A 83 -23.19 -7.66 9.79
C PHE A 83 -24.57 -7.93 10.39
N SER A 84 -25.34 -8.86 9.81
CA SER A 84 -26.73 -9.14 10.21
C SER A 84 -27.59 -7.86 10.29
N MET A 85 -27.36 -6.92 9.39
CA MET A 85 -27.99 -5.60 9.37
C MET A 85 -28.24 -5.15 7.93
N SER A 86 -29.51 -4.98 7.56
CA SER A 86 -29.92 -4.59 6.20
C SER A 86 -29.56 -3.14 5.86
N TYR A 87 -29.30 -2.91 4.58
CA TYR A 87 -29.23 -1.56 4.02
C TYR A 87 -30.64 -0.92 4.00
N PRO A 88 -30.86 0.20 4.72
CA PRO A 88 -32.18 0.74 4.99
C PRO A 88 -32.68 1.74 3.94
N LEU A 89 -31.80 2.23 3.05
CA LEU A 89 -32.20 3.20 2.03
C LEU A 89 -32.80 2.50 0.82
N PRO A 90 -33.76 3.13 0.12
CA PRO A 90 -34.43 2.53 -1.04
C PRO A 90 -33.54 2.40 -2.28
N LYS A 91 -32.39 3.09 -2.29
CA LYS A 91 -31.44 3.11 -3.41
C LYS A 91 -30.01 3.33 -2.94
N LEU A 92 -29.08 2.92 -3.78
CA LEU A 92 -27.67 3.25 -3.71
C LEU A 92 -27.21 3.72 -5.10
N ASP A 93 -26.92 5.01 -5.22
CA ASP A 93 -26.34 5.56 -6.44
C ASP A 93 -24.82 5.67 -6.27
N MET A 94 -24.08 5.36 -7.33
CA MET A 94 -22.64 5.53 -7.45
C MET A 94 -22.36 6.42 -8.66
N VAL A 95 -21.55 7.47 -8.53
CA VAL A 95 -21.31 8.44 -9.62
C VAL A 95 -19.83 8.68 -9.87
N ALA A 96 -19.41 8.49 -11.12
CA ALA A 96 -18.08 8.88 -11.60
C ALA A 96 -18.10 10.36 -11.93
N VAL A 97 -17.20 11.12 -11.31
CA VAL A 97 -16.96 12.53 -11.62
C VAL A 97 -15.57 12.72 -12.25
N PRO A 98 -15.41 13.64 -13.22
CA PRO A 98 -14.12 13.88 -13.88
C PRO A 98 -13.04 14.41 -12.95
N GLU A 99 -13.42 15.16 -11.91
CA GLU A 99 -12.53 15.80 -10.95
C GLU A 99 -13.03 15.58 -9.53
N PHE A 100 -12.14 15.09 -8.66
CA PHE A 100 -12.41 14.83 -7.25
C PHE A 100 -11.10 14.83 -6.44
N CYS A 101 -11.06 15.55 -5.32
CA CYS A 101 -9.84 15.69 -4.52
C CYS A 101 -9.42 14.37 -3.86
N GLY A 102 -10.37 13.57 -3.35
CA GLY A 102 -10.13 12.22 -2.84
C GLY A 102 -10.21 11.14 -3.94
N GLY A 103 -10.12 9.87 -3.56
CA GLY A 103 -10.38 8.75 -4.48
C GLY A 103 -11.88 8.53 -4.70
N ALA A 104 -12.61 8.43 -3.59
CA ALA A 104 -14.06 8.34 -3.53
C ALA A 104 -14.57 8.94 -2.21
N MET A 105 -15.90 9.01 -2.04
CA MET A 105 -16.54 9.53 -0.83
C MET A 105 -17.89 8.84 -0.61
N GLU A 106 -18.12 8.38 0.61
CA GLU A 106 -19.19 7.45 1.00
C GLU A 106 -20.58 8.08 1.19
N ASN A 107 -20.85 9.24 0.57
CA ASN A 107 -22.03 10.04 0.91
C ASN A 107 -23.30 9.17 0.88
N ASN A 108 -24.07 9.20 1.97
CA ASN A 108 -25.05 8.15 2.26
C ASN A 108 -26.12 8.05 1.15
N GLY A 109 -26.11 6.95 0.40
CA GLY A 109 -27.01 6.71 -0.73
C GLY A 109 -26.57 7.31 -2.07
N LEU A 110 -25.52 8.14 -2.13
CA LEU A 110 -24.94 8.71 -3.36
C LEU A 110 -23.41 8.74 -3.26
N ILE A 111 -22.75 7.61 -3.51
CA ILE A 111 -21.28 7.52 -3.42
C ILE A 111 -20.64 8.20 -4.63
N VAL A 112 -19.64 9.05 -4.42
CA VAL A 112 -18.92 9.78 -5.47
C VAL A 112 -17.54 9.14 -5.68
N TYR A 113 -17.14 8.92 -6.93
CA TYR A 113 -15.87 8.32 -7.31
C TYR A 113 -15.13 9.17 -8.35
N ARG A 114 -13.80 9.12 -8.34
CA ARG A 114 -13.01 9.40 -9.56
C ARG A 114 -13.33 8.38 -10.64
N GLU A 115 -13.30 8.79 -11.91
CA GLU A 115 -13.56 7.90 -13.05
C GLU A 115 -12.71 6.61 -13.02
N ASN A 116 -11.41 6.72 -12.75
CA ASN A 116 -10.47 5.58 -12.74
C ASN A 116 -10.70 4.58 -11.59
N LEU A 117 -11.53 4.91 -10.59
CA LEU A 117 -11.86 4.07 -9.45
C LEU A 117 -13.27 3.47 -9.52
N MET A 118 -14.00 3.70 -10.62
CA MET A 118 -15.35 3.15 -10.83
C MET A 118 -15.61 2.68 -12.27
N LEU A 119 -14.91 3.19 -13.27
CA LEU A 119 -15.08 2.78 -14.67
C LEU A 119 -14.00 1.77 -15.06
N TYR A 120 -14.39 0.69 -15.72
CA TYR A 120 -13.51 -0.40 -16.14
C TYR A 120 -13.72 -0.72 -17.63
N ASP A 121 -12.63 -0.69 -18.40
CA ASP A 121 -12.61 -1.07 -19.81
C ASP A 121 -11.83 -2.37 -19.99
N ASP A 122 -12.50 -3.44 -20.43
CA ASP A 122 -11.90 -4.78 -20.64
C ASP A 122 -10.68 -4.77 -21.57
N LEU A 123 -10.57 -3.80 -22.49
CA LEU A 123 -9.47 -3.74 -23.46
C LEU A 123 -8.27 -2.93 -22.96
N HIS A 124 -8.49 -1.93 -22.12
CA HIS A 124 -7.47 -0.95 -21.78
C HIS A 124 -7.07 -0.94 -20.30
N SER A 125 -7.96 -1.38 -19.41
CA SER A 125 -7.72 -1.37 -17.97
C SER A 125 -6.98 -2.64 -17.53
N SER A 126 -5.87 -2.45 -16.83
CA SER A 126 -5.01 -3.55 -16.36
C SER A 126 -5.70 -4.46 -15.33
N ALA A 127 -5.16 -5.67 -15.14
CA ALA A 127 -5.62 -6.58 -14.09
C ALA A 127 -5.51 -5.93 -12.70
N LYS A 128 -4.46 -5.13 -12.47
CA LYS A 128 -4.28 -4.41 -11.20
C LYS A 128 -5.36 -3.35 -10.99
N ASN A 129 -5.74 -2.61 -12.03
CA ASN A 129 -6.76 -1.57 -11.92
C ASN A 129 -8.12 -2.17 -11.56
N LYS A 130 -8.44 -3.35 -12.11
CA LYS A 130 -9.64 -4.11 -11.74
C LYS A 130 -9.71 -4.42 -10.24
N GLN A 131 -8.59 -4.81 -9.61
CA GLN A 131 -8.51 -5.05 -8.16
C GLN A 131 -8.69 -3.76 -7.36
N VAL A 132 -7.99 -2.69 -7.76
CA VAL A 132 -8.02 -1.39 -7.06
C VAL A 132 -9.44 -0.82 -7.05
N LEU A 133 -10.10 -0.82 -8.21
CA LEU A 133 -11.50 -0.44 -8.35
C LEU A 133 -12.40 -1.33 -7.48
N ALA A 134 -12.19 -2.65 -7.50
CA ALA A 134 -13.02 -3.56 -6.72
C ALA A 134 -12.93 -3.31 -5.21
N ILE A 135 -11.72 -3.09 -4.71
CA ILE A 135 -11.48 -2.73 -3.30
C ILE A 135 -12.11 -1.39 -2.97
N CYS A 136 -11.95 -0.37 -3.83
CA CYS A 136 -12.54 0.95 -3.62
C CYS A 136 -14.06 0.90 -3.57
N VAL A 137 -14.71 0.23 -4.53
CA VAL A 137 -16.17 0.03 -4.50
C VAL A 137 -16.59 -0.68 -3.22
N ALA A 138 -15.87 -1.73 -2.80
CA ALA A 138 -16.20 -2.42 -1.56
C ALA A 138 -15.98 -1.57 -0.30
N HIS A 139 -14.96 -0.71 -0.28
CA HIS A 139 -14.66 0.22 0.81
C HIS A 139 -15.79 1.24 0.98
N GLU A 140 -16.21 1.89 -0.10
CA GLU A 140 -17.29 2.89 -0.01
C GLU A 140 -18.64 2.28 0.35
N VAL A 141 -18.93 1.06 -0.13
CA VAL A 141 -20.16 0.36 0.26
C VAL A 141 -20.11 -0.05 1.74
N ALA A 142 -18.94 -0.42 2.26
CA ALA A 142 -18.75 -0.76 3.67
C ALA A 142 -19.03 0.42 4.61
N HIS A 143 -18.71 1.64 4.17
CA HIS A 143 -18.97 2.85 4.93
C HIS A 143 -20.45 3.09 5.23
N HIS A 144 -21.37 2.41 4.54
CA HIS A 144 -22.76 2.41 4.98
C HIS A 144 -22.88 1.95 6.43
N TRP A 145 -22.19 0.87 6.83
CA TRP A 145 -22.20 0.36 8.19
C TRP A 145 -21.20 1.11 9.09
N PHE A 146 -19.98 1.33 8.59
CA PHE A 146 -18.89 2.00 9.31
C PHE A 146 -18.66 3.43 8.81
N GLY A 147 -19.44 4.37 9.33
CA GLY A 147 -19.36 5.79 9.01
C GLY A 147 -20.74 6.43 8.86
N ASN A 148 -21.63 5.83 8.07
CA ASN A 148 -22.96 6.37 7.83
C ASN A 148 -23.97 5.96 8.90
N LEU A 149 -24.11 4.64 9.11
CA LEU A 149 -25.04 4.08 10.08
C LEU A 149 -24.50 4.20 11.51
N VAL A 150 -23.21 3.90 11.71
CA VAL A 150 -22.50 4.17 12.96
C VAL A 150 -21.34 5.10 12.65
N THR A 151 -21.43 6.36 13.08
CA THR A 151 -20.38 7.36 12.84
C THR A 151 -19.49 7.47 14.08
N MET A 152 -18.19 7.72 13.91
CA MET A 152 -17.35 8.14 15.05
C MET A 152 -17.94 9.37 15.76
N ALA A 153 -17.77 9.47 17.08
CA ALA A 153 -18.25 10.62 17.87
C ALA A 153 -17.48 11.91 17.58
N TRP A 154 -16.21 11.77 17.25
CA TRP A 154 -15.36 12.86 16.80
C TRP A 154 -14.25 12.32 15.90
N TRP A 155 -13.62 13.20 15.12
CA TRP A 155 -12.49 12.88 14.24
C TRP A 155 -11.27 12.30 14.97
N SER A 156 -11.22 12.41 16.31
CA SER A 156 -10.25 11.67 17.14
C SER A 156 -10.25 10.17 16.84
N ASP A 157 -11.43 9.62 16.52
CA ASP A 157 -11.71 8.21 16.32
C ASP A 157 -12.02 7.87 14.84
N LEU A 158 -11.52 8.66 13.87
CA LEU A 158 -11.78 8.47 12.42
C LEU A 158 -11.50 7.03 11.95
N TRP A 159 -10.52 6.36 12.55
CA TRP A 159 -10.17 4.98 12.24
C TRP A 159 -11.34 3.97 12.43
N LEU A 160 -12.34 4.28 13.26
CA LEU A 160 -13.56 3.48 13.40
C LEU A 160 -14.35 3.39 12.10
N ASN A 161 -14.24 4.40 11.24
CA ASN A 161 -14.78 4.37 9.89
C ASN A 161 -13.74 3.75 8.95
N GLU A 162 -12.59 4.39 8.79
CA GLU A 162 -11.64 4.11 7.70
C GLU A 162 -10.89 2.79 7.87
N GLY A 163 -10.48 2.45 9.09
CA GLY A 163 -9.81 1.19 9.38
C GLY A 163 -10.74 0.00 9.15
N PHE A 164 -12.01 0.12 9.53
CA PHE A 164 -13.01 -0.93 9.33
C PHE A 164 -13.42 -1.08 7.86
N ALA A 165 -13.70 0.02 7.15
CA ALA A 165 -13.99 0.00 5.72
C ALA A 165 -12.83 -0.62 4.91
N THR A 166 -11.59 -0.26 5.25
CA THR A 166 -10.38 -0.83 4.63
C THR A 166 -10.28 -2.33 4.92
N TRP A 167 -10.44 -2.77 6.17
CA TRP A 167 -10.34 -4.18 6.53
C TRP A 167 -11.42 -5.04 5.84
N VAL A 168 -12.68 -4.60 5.91
CA VAL A 168 -13.81 -5.40 5.42
C VAL A 168 -13.89 -5.41 3.89
N SER A 169 -13.39 -4.39 3.20
CA SER A 169 -13.31 -4.39 1.73
C SER A 169 -12.42 -5.52 1.22
N TYR A 170 -11.24 -5.72 1.81
CA TYR A 170 -10.36 -6.84 1.48
C TYR A 170 -11.01 -8.20 1.78
N MET A 171 -11.73 -8.32 2.89
CA MET A 171 -12.47 -9.53 3.24
C MET A 171 -13.58 -9.85 2.23
N ALA A 172 -14.32 -8.84 1.79
CA ALA A 172 -15.37 -9.00 0.79
C ALA A 172 -14.79 -9.44 -0.56
N ILE A 173 -13.72 -8.80 -1.03
CA ILE A 173 -13.10 -9.15 -2.31
C ILE A 173 -12.43 -10.52 -2.25
N GLU A 174 -11.79 -10.90 -1.14
CA GLU A 174 -11.31 -12.29 -0.94
C GLU A 174 -12.46 -13.30 -1.10
N THR A 175 -13.63 -13.00 -0.54
CA THR A 175 -14.77 -13.92 -0.57
C THR A 175 -15.40 -14.01 -1.97
N LEU A 176 -15.49 -12.88 -2.67
CA LEU A 176 -16.12 -12.79 -3.99
C LEU A 176 -15.18 -13.27 -5.11
N PHE A 177 -13.87 -13.14 -4.93
CA PHE A 177 -12.82 -13.48 -5.89
C PHE A 177 -11.65 -14.21 -5.18
N PRO A 178 -11.87 -15.42 -4.66
CA PRO A 178 -10.86 -16.16 -3.89
C PRO A 178 -9.58 -16.44 -4.69
N GLU A 179 -9.68 -16.49 -6.02
CA GLU A 179 -8.53 -16.64 -6.91
C GLU A 179 -7.54 -15.45 -6.84
N TRP A 180 -7.96 -14.27 -6.36
CA TRP A 180 -7.08 -13.11 -6.24
C TRP A 180 -6.19 -13.12 -4.99
N LYS A 181 -6.48 -13.96 -3.99
CA LYS A 181 -5.74 -14.04 -2.72
C LYS A 181 -5.49 -12.67 -2.08
N MET A 182 -6.54 -11.86 -1.96
CA MET A 182 -6.49 -10.52 -1.40
C MET A 182 -5.94 -10.46 0.02
N TRP A 183 -6.16 -11.48 0.85
CA TRP A 183 -5.57 -11.51 2.21
C TRP A 183 -4.04 -11.59 2.23
N THR A 184 -3.46 -12.25 1.23
CA THR A 184 -2.01 -12.27 1.02
C THR A 184 -1.54 -10.88 0.56
N GLN A 185 -2.30 -10.23 -0.32
CA GLN A 185 -1.98 -8.88 -0.79
C GLN A 185 -2.16 -7.80 0.29
N PHE A 186 -3.03 -8.00 1.27
CA PHE A 186 -3.24 -7.09 2.40
C PHE A 186 -1.94 -6.81 3.18
N LEU A 187 -0.93 -7.69 3.10
CA LEU A 187 0.39 -7.43 3.68
C LEU A 187 1.07 -6.17 3.14
N GLN A 188 0.68 -5.67 1.96
CA GLN A 188 1.11 -4.36 1.48
C GLN A 188 0.57 -3.22 2.36
N GLN A 189 -0.68 -3.33 2.85
CA GLN A 189 -1.25 -2.36 3.79
C GLN A 189 -0.49 -2.43 5.12
N THR A 190 -0.30 -3.64 5.65
CA THR A 190 0.48 -3.86 6.87
C THR A 190 1.90 -3.29 6.77
N ALA A 191 2.65 -3.63 5.71
CA ALA A 191 4.01 -3.14 5.52
C ALA A 191 4.06 -1.61 5.39
N SER A 192 3.10 -1.00 4.69
CA SER A 192 3.05 0.46 4.56
C SER A 192 2.67 1.16 5.88
N GLY A 193 1.78 0.58 6.68
CA GLY A 193 1.48 1.07 8.02
C GLY A 193 2.72 1.00 8.92
N LEU A 194 3.44 -0.13 8.90
CA LEU A 194 4.69 -0.31 9.66
C LEU A 194 5.79 0.68 9.24
N VAL A 195 5.87 1.10 7.96
CA VAL A 195 6.90 2.07 7.55
C VAL A 195 6.64 3.46 8.15
N ILE A 196 5.40 3.96 8.07
CA ILE A 196 5.05 5.29 8.57
C ILE A 196 5.04 5.33 10.10
N ASP A 197 4.60 4.26 10.75
CA ASP A 197 4.51 4.17 12.21
C ASP A 197 5.87 3.86 12.87
N ALA A 198 6.94 3.69 12.08
CA ALA A 198 8.32 3.57 12.58
C ALA A 198 9.07 4.90 12.62
N LEU A 199 8.42 6.00 12.24
CA LEU A 199 8.93 7.37 12.33
C LEU A 199 8.68 7.93 13.74
N GLU A 200 9.61 8.73 14.26
CA GLU A 200 9.46 9.48 15.51
C GLU A 200 8.35 10.54 15.41
N GLU A 201 8.16 11.11 14.22
CA GLU A 201 7.11 12.10 13.91
C GLU A 201 5.78 11.44 13.47
N SER A 202 5.56 10.16 13.82
CA SER A 202 4.27 9.49 13.65
C SER A 202 3.26 9.91 14.72
N HIS A 203 2.11 9.24 14.80
CA HIS A 203 1.10 9.50 15.83
C HIS A 203 0.32 8.25 16.27
N PRO A 204 -0.28 8.25 17.48
CA PRO A 204 -1.27 7.24 17.86
C PRO A 204 -2.48 7.25 16.92
N ILE A 205 -3.19 6.13 16.84
CA ILE A 205 -4.46 6.06 16.09
C ILE A 205 -5.49 7.01 16.71
N GLU A 206 -5.61 6.95 18.04
CA GLU A 206 -6.42 7.88 18.83
C GLU A 206 -5.58 9.11 19.20
N MET A 207 -5.83 10.22 18.52
CA MET A 207 -5.17 11.50 18.77
C MET A 207 -6.21 12.62 18.91
N GLU A 208 -6.05 13.49 19.91
CA GLU A 208 -6.92 14.66 20.08
C GLU A 208 -6.73 15.65 18.92
N ILE A 209 -7.84 16.16 18.39
CA ILE A 209 -7.85 17.17 17.32
C ILE A 209 -8.52 18.42 17.86
N HIS A 210 -7.84 19.57 17.77
CA HIS A 210 -8.39 20.86 18.19
C HIS A 210 -8.78 21.77 17.02
N PRO A 211 -7.96 21.98 15.98
CA PRO A 211 -8.37 22.75 14.81
C PRO A 211 -9.00 21.84 13.75
N ALA A 212 -10.08 22.29 13.10
CA ALA A 212 -10.74 21.54 12.02
C ALA A 212 -9.81 21.21 10.85
N ARG A 213 -8.73 21.97 10.66
CA ARG A 213 -7.75 21.74 9.60
C ARG A 213 -6.87 20.50 9.84
N SER A 214 -6.56 20.21 11.10
CA SER A 214 -5.78 19.00 11.47
C SER A 214 -6.60 17.71 11.33
N ILE A 215 -7.81 17.78 10.77
CA ILE A 215 -8.61 16.62 10.40
C ILE A 215 -8.05 16.01 9.10
N ASP A 216 -7.64 16.83 8.13
CA ASP A 216 -7.09 16.35 6.86
C ASP A 216 -5.83 15.50 7.08
N ASP A 217 -5.00 15.91 8.06
CA ASP A 217 -3.80 15.20 8.52
C ASP A 217 -4.08 13.76 9.02
N LYS A 218 -5.34 13.45 9.36
CA LYS A 218 -5.74 12.11 9.83
C LYS A 218 -6.19 11.16 8.74
N PHE A 219 -6.41 11.67 7.53
CA PHE A 219 -6.71 10.83 6.37
C PHE A 219 -5.42 10.21 5.83
N ASP A 220 -4.76 9.43 6.68
CA ASP A 220 -3.37 9.05 6.52
C ASP A 220 -3.15 7.53 6.61
N ALA A 221 -1.90 7.09 6.51
CA ALA A 221 -1.57 5.68 6.60
C ALA A 221 -1.91 5.06 7.97
N ILE A 222 -1.89 5.83 9.06
CA ILE A 222 -2.19 5.33 10.40
C ILE A 222 -3.67 4.98 10.54
N SER A 223 -4.58 5.90 10.21
CA SER A 223 -6.04 5.65 10.34
C SER A 223 -6.50 4.47 9.47
N TYR A 224 -6.00 4.38 8.24
CA TYR A 224 -6.40 3.35 7.27
C TYR A 224 -5.63 2.04 7.46
N LYS A 225 -4.28 2.09 7.38
CA LYS A 225 -3.45 0.89 7.22
C LYS A 225 -3.08 0.26 8.56
N LYS A 226 -2.68 1.06 9.55
CA LYS A 226 -2.46 0.56 10.92
C LYS A 226 -3.81 0.13 11.51
N GLY A 227 -4.83 0.98 11.41
CA GLY A 227 -6.21 0.70 11.86
C GLY A 227 -6.74 -0.64 11.34
N SER A 228 -6.76 -0.85 10.02
CA SER A 228 -7.21 -2.11 9.42
C SER A 228 -6.35 -3.33 9.81
N THR A 229 -5.04 -3.16 10.00
CA THR A 229 -4.17 -4.28 10.39
C THR A 229 -4.38 -4.68 11.84
N ILE A 230 -4.58 -3.73 12.77
CA ILE A 230 -4.86 -4.08 14.17
C ILE A 230 -6.25 -4.72 14.33
N ILE A 231 -7.23 -4.34 13.49
CA ILE A 231 -8.53 -5.00 13.38
C ILE A 231 -8.34 -6.45 12.96
N ARG A 232 -7.55 -6.71 11.91
CA ARG A 232 -7.24 -8.07 11.45
C ARG A 232 -6.52 -8.89 12.53
N MET A 233 -5.55 -8.29 13.22
CA MET A 233 -4.84 -8.95 14.33
C MET A 233 -5.81 -9.35 15.45
N LEU A 234 -6.74 -8.47 15.82
CA LEU A 234 -7.77 -8.73 16.81
C LEU A 234 -8.75 -9.82 16.36
N GLN A 235 -9.19 -9.78 15.09
CA GLN A 235 -10.02 -10.83 14.49
C GLN A 235 -9.35 -12.20 14.58
N ILE A 236 -8.07 -12.30 14.18
CA ILE A 236 -7.31 -13.57 14.24
C ILE A 236 -7.16 -14.05 15.68
N TYR A 237 -6.93 -13.13 16.62
CA TYR A 237 -6.81 -13.46 18.05
C TYR A 237 -8.12 -13.99 18.65
N LEU A 238 -9.26 -13.35 18.35
CA LEU A 238 -10.57 -13.73 18.90
C LEU A 238 -11.23 -14.91 18.16
N GLY A 239 -10.89 -15.10 16.89
CA GLY A 239 -11.57 -15.99 15.96
C GLY A 239 -12.77 -15.33 15.29
N ASP A 240 -13.04 -15.76 14.05
CA ASP A 240 -14.02 -15.13 13.15
C ASP A 240 -15.44 -15.07 13.72
N ASP A 241 -15.93 -16.18 14.28
CA ASP A 241 -17.31 -16.28 14.78
C ASP A 241 -17.60 -15.27 15.89
N LYS A 242 -16.69 -15.16 16.87
CA LYS A 242 -16.84 -14.23 18.00
C LYS A 242 -16.71 -12.78 17.53
N PHE A 243 -15.75 -12.52 16.64
CA PHE A 243 -15.51 -11.18 16.12
C PHE A 243 -16.70 -10.68 15.30
N GLN A 244 -17.20 -11.49 14.35
CA GLN A 244 -18.37 -11.14 13.53
C GLN A 244 -19.62 -10.89 14.39
N LYS A 245 -19.88 -11.74 15.39
CA LYS A 245 -21.01 -11.57 16.30
C LYS A 245 -20.92 -10.25 17.06
N ALA A 246 -19.73 -9.92 17.58
CA ALA A 246 -19.49 -8.67 18.28
C ALA A 246 -19.73 -7.44 17.38
N LEU A 247 -19.26 -7.46 16.14
CA LEU A 247 -19.49 -6.36 15.19
C LEU A 247 -20.97 -6.19 14.84
N SER A 248 -21.69 -7.29 14.66
CA SER A 248 -23.13 -7.26 14.39
C SER A 248 -23.89 -6.59 15.56
N GLU A 249 -23.53 -6.92 16.80
CA GLU A 249 -24.13 -6.31 17.99
C GLU A 249 -23.72 -4.84 18.16
N TYR A 250 -22.47 -4.49 17.84
CA TYR A 250 -21.99 -3.10 17.85
C TYR A 250 -22.80 -2.23 16.87
N ILE A 251 -22.91 -2.67 15.63
CA ILE A 251 -23.68 -1.97 14.58
C ILE A 251 -25.13 -1.80 15.02
N LYS A 252 -25.76 -2.87 15.54
CA LYS A 252 -27.14 -2.82 16.01
C LYS A 252 -27.34 -1.85 17.18
N ARG A 253 -26.40 -1.81 18.13
CA ARG A 253 -26.48 -0.99 19.34
C ARG A 253 -26.31 0.51 19.05
N TYR A 254 -25.44 0.85 18.11
CA TYR A 254 -25.08 2.21 17.74
C TYR A 254 -25.69 2.69 16.41
N ALA A 255 -26.58 1.91 15.78
CA ALA A 255 -27.27 2.32 14.56
C ALA A 255 -27.94 3.70 14.70
N TRP A 256 -27.65 4.59 13.74
CA TRP A 256 -28.06 5.99 13.66
C TRP A 256 -27.56 6.87 14.82
N LYS A 257 -26.43 6.47 15.43
CA LYS A 257 -25.78 7.19 16.52
C LYS A 257 -24.29 7.27 16.28
N ASN A 258 -23.63 7.98 17.20
CA ASN A 258 -22.19 8.04 17.27
C ASN A 258 -21.61 7.04 18.28
N ALA A 259 -20.37 6.61 18.06
CA ALA A 259 -19.61 5.74 18.95
C ALA A 259 -18.16 6.22 19.13
N LYS A 260 -17.56 5.89 20.28
CA LYS A 260 -16.13 6.08 20.58
C LYS A 260 -15.37 4.76 20.51
N THR A 261 -14.05 4.82 20.52
CA THR A 261 -13.21 3.61 20.56
C THR A 261 -13.53 2.72 21.77
N ASP A 262 -13.72 3.30 22.96
CA ASP A 262 -14.09 2.55 24.17
C ASP A 262 -15.46 1.84 24.04
N ASP A 263 -16.41 2.38 23.26
CA ASP A 263 -17.71 1.76 23.03
C ASP A 263 -17.57 0.45 22.24
N LEU A 264 -16.73 0.46 21.19
CA LEU A 264 -16.41 -0.72 20.39
C LEU A 264 -15.76 -1.80 21.27
N TRP A 265 -14.77 -1.41 22.08
CA TRP A 265 -14.07 -2.33 22.98
C TRP A 265 -14.97 -2.95 24.03
N ALA A 266 -15.93 -2.19 24.55
CA ALA A 266 -16.93 -2.71 25.49
C ALA A 266 -17.79 -3.81 24.84
N VAL A 267 -18.31 -3.58 23.62
CA VAL A 267 -19.14 -4.58 22.92
C VAL A 267 -18.34 -5.83 22.58
N ILE A 268 -17.12 -5.68 22.04
CA ILE A 268 -16.29 -6.85 21.71
C ILE A 268 -15.91 -7.63 22.97
N SER A 269 -15.63 -6.97 24.09
CA SER A 269 -15.31 -7.65 25.35
C SER A 269 -16.52 -8.43 25.88
N GLU A 270 -17.72 -7.84 25.82
CA GLU A 270 -18.98 -8.47 26.21
C GLU A 270 -19.27 -9.73 25.38
N GLU A 271 -19.18 -9.63 24.05
CA GLU A 271 -19.58 -10.72 23.14
C GLU A 271 -18.52 -11.81 22.99
N SER A 272 -17.23 -11.49 23.12
CA SER A 272 -16.14 -12.47 23.01
C SER A 272 -15.87 -13.23 24.32
N GLY A 273 -16.24 -12.63 25.45
CA GLY A 273 -15.90 -13.09 26.80
C GLY A 273 -14.44 -12.83 27.20
N THR A 274 -13.70 -12.02 26.42
CA THR A 274 -12.30 -11.68 26.66
C THR A 274 -12.17 -10.18 26.87
N GLN A 275 -11.47 -9.75 27.93
CA GLN A 275 -11.24 -8.33 28.16
C GLN A 275 -10.20 -7.79 27.16
N ILE A 276 -10.66 -7.10 26.11
CA ILE A 276 -9.76 -6.65 25.02
C ILE A 276 -9.26 -5.22 25.18
N ASN A 277 -9.91 -4.41 26.01
CA ASN A 277 -9.62 -2.98 26.17
C ASN A 277 -8.16 -2.71 26.55
N LEU A 278 -7.61 -3.41 27.56
CA LEU A 278 -6.20 -3.21 27.95
C LEU A 278 -5.23 -3.52 26.80
N MET A 279 -5.53 -4.56 26.02
CA MET A 279 -4.70 -4.93 24.88
C MET A 279 -4.81 -3.90 23.78
N MET A 280 -6.02 -3.55 23.36
CA MET A 280 -6.25 -2.67 22.22
C MET A 280 -5.94 -1.20 22.51
N ASP A 281 -6.04 -0.75 23.77
CA ASP A 281 -5.56 0.57 24.21
C ASP A 281 -4.06 0.71 23.93
N SER A 282 -3.28 -0.36 24.15
CA SER A 282 -1.84 -0.36 23.82
C SER A 282 -1.56 -0.29 22.30
N TRP A 283 -2.55 -0.51 21.43
CA TRP A 283 -2.38 -0.40 19.98
C TRP A 283 -2.94 0.90 19.39
N THR A 284 -3.88 1.52 20.10
CA THR A 284 -4.65 2.68 19.61
C THR A 284 -4.20 3.99 20.24
N LYS A 285 -3.90 4.00 21.54
CA LYS A 285 -3.58 5.22 22.32
C LYS A 285 -2.09 5.55 22.37
N GLN A 286 -1.23 4.69 21.81
CA GLN A 286 0.20 4.95 21.68
C GLN A 286 0.67 4.84 20.22
N MET A 287 1.66 5.67 19.90
CA MET A 287 2.34 5.70 18.61
C MET A 287 3.27 4.48 18.49
N GLY A 288 3.46 4.02 17.25
CA GLY A 288 4.43 3.01 16.94
C GLY A 288 3.98 1.58 17.24
N TYR A 289 4.95 0.69 17.13
CA TYR A 289 4.79 -0.75 17.31
C TYR A 289 6.09 -1.41 17.78
N PRO A 290 6.03 -2.66 18.29
CA PRO A 290 7.22 -3.34 18.80
C PRO A 290 7.99 -4.10 17.70
N ALA A 291 9.30 -4.19 17.85
CA ALA A 291 10.12 -5.27 17.33
C ALA A 291 10.37 -6.31 18.42
N ILE A 292 10.22 -7.58 18.06
CA ILE A 292 10.40 -8.73 18.94
C ILE A 292 11.74 -9.38 18.63
N SER A 293 12.70 -9.23 19.55
CA SER A 293 13.96 -9.96 19.48
C SER A 293 13.75 -11.39 19.96
N VAL A 294 14.14 -12.36 19.13
CA VAL A 294 14.01 -13.80 19.40
C VAL A 294 15.39 -14.42 19.41
N LYS A 295 15.77 -14.98 20.56
CA LYS A 295 17.03 -15.70 20.75
C LYS A 295 16.73 -17.16 21.11
N PHE A 296 17.57 -18.06 20.64
CA PHE A 296 17.47 -19.48 20.98
C PHE A 296 18.65 -19.92 21.86
N SER A 297 18.38 -20.31 23.10
CA SER A 297 19.36 -20.90 24.04
C SER A 297 18.75 -22.06 24.80
N ASP A 298 19.48 -23.17 24.96
CA ASP A 298 19.11 -24.30 25.81
C ASP A 298 17.67 -24.82 25.62
N ASN A 299 17.28 -25.05 24.36
CA ASN A 299 15.92 -25.47 23.97
C ASN A 299 14.80 -24.48 24.36
N THR A 300 15.16 -23.25 24.70
CA THR A 300 14.24 -22.18 25.09
C THR A 300 14.33 -21.03 24.08
N LEU A 301 13.17 -20.54 23.66
CA LEU A 301 13.05 -19.29 22.93
C LEU A 301 12.88 -18.15 23.93
N GLU A 302 13.76 -17.16 23.85
CA GLU A 302 13.69 -15.94 24.63
C GLU A 302 13.20 -14.80 23.75
N PHE A 303 12.13 -14.13 24.20
CA PHE A 303 11.49 -13.03 23.51
C PHE A 303 11.73 -11.74 24.30
N GLU A 304 12.11 -10.67 23.61
CA GLU A 304 12.21 -9.32 24.16
C GLU A 304 11.50 -8.35 23.21
N GLN A 305 10.51 -7.59 23.71
CA GLN A 305 9.88 -6.52 22.94
C GLN A 305 10.60 -5.19 23.18
N SER A 306 10.67 -4.39 22.12
CA SER A 306 11.21 -3.03 22.14
C SER A 306 10.48 -2.18 21.10
N HIS A 307 10.26 -0.89 21.36
CA HIS A 307 9.70 0.01 20.35
C HIS A 307 10.62 0.05 19.12
N PHE A 308 10.09 -0.25 17.95
CA PHE A 308 10.82 -0.19 16.70
C PHE A 308 10.73 1.20 16.06
N LEU A 309 11.88 1.86 15.92
CA LEU A 309 12.02 3.11 15.18
C LEU A 309 13.07 2.95 14.09
N LEU A 310 12.81 3.49 12.91
CA LEU A 310 13.77 3.49 11.80
C LEU A 310 15.00 4.35 12.11
N SER A 311 14.90 5.26 13.07
CA SER A 311 16.04 6.03 13.55
C SER A 311 17.04 5.23 14.37
N GLY A 312 16.66 4.04 14.84
CA GLY A 312 17.45 3.23 15.76
C GLY A 312 17.39 3.71 17.20
N GLN A 313 16.60 4.75 17.51
CA GLN A 313 16.38 5.19 18.89
C GLN A 313 15.60 4.14 19.71
N HIS A 314 15.73 4.23 21.03
CA HIS A 314 15.07 3.34 21.98
C HIS A 314 14.01 4.08 22.80
N SER A 315 12.91 3.40 23.07
CA SER A 315 11.83 3.86 23.96
C SER A 315 11.38 2.72 24.88
N ASP A 316 10.86 3.08 26.06
CA ASP A 316 10.34 2.14 27.06
C ASP A 316 8.87 1.75 26.82
N SER A 317 8.26 2.16 25.70
CA SER A 317 6.90 1.76 25.31
C SER A 317 6.75 0.24 25.24
N GLN A 318 5.60 -0.26 25.67
CA GLN A 318 5.26 -1.68 25.70
C GLN A 318 3.86 -1.91 25.15
N TRP A 319 3.67 -3.04 24.49
CA TRP A 319 2.41 -3.49 23.94
C TRP A 319 2.02 -4.81 24.59
N ILE A 320 0.71 -5.07 24.62
CA ILE A 320 0.17 -6.41 24.89
C ILE A 320 -0.03 -7.10 23.54
N ILE A 321 0.77 -8.13 23.28
CA ILE A 321 0.96 -8.66 21.92
C ILE A 321 0.47 -10.10 21.83
N PRO A 322 -0.47 -10.43 20.93
CA PRO A 322 -0.79 -11.81 20.60
C PRO A 322 0.30 -12.40 19.71
N ILE A 323 1.28 -13.07 20.33
CA ILE A 323 2.38 -13.73 19.60
C ILE A 323 1.88 -15.05 19.00
N THR A 324 2.16 -15.23 17.72
CA THR A 324 1.99 -16.50 16.99
C THR A 324 3.35 -17.04 16.55
N LEU A 325 3.58 -18.36 16.63
CA LEU A 325 4.80 -18.97 16.11
C LEU A 325 4.58 -20.39 15.56
N SER A 326 5.38 -20.75 14.56
CA SER A 326 5.41 -22.07 13.92
C SER A 326 6.79 -22.71 14.07
N LEU A 327 6.83 -24.01 14.39
CA LEU A 327 8.04 -24.77 14.72
C LEU A 327 8.26 -25.92 13.72
N GLY A 328 9.06 -25.67 12.68
CA GLY A 328 9.42 -26.61 11.62
C GLY A 328 8.28 -27.06 10.70
N SER A 329 7.03 -26.78 11.08
CA SER A 329 5.83 -27.06 10.30
C SER A 329 4.71 -26.12 10.74
N TYR A 330 3.87 -25.71 9.80
CA TYR A 330 2.64 -24.95 10.06
C TYR A 330 1.59 -25.72 10.86
N ASN A 331 1.75 -27.05 11.02
CA ASN A 331 0.89 -27.85 11.89
C ASN A 331 1.34 -27.81 13.36
N LYS A 332 2.55 -27.31 13.64
CA LYS A 332 3.12 -27.17 14.98
C LYS A 332 3.15 -25.69 15.36
N GLN A 333 1.98 -25.17 15.76
CA GLN A 333 1.82 -23.77 16.16
C GLN A 333 1.76 -23.61 17.68
N LYS A 334 2.32 -22.51 18.17
CA LYS A 334 2.12 -22.04 19.55
C LYS A 334 1.71 -20.57 19.51
N ASN A 335 0.71 -20.22 20.31
CA ASN A 335 0.22 -18.85 20.46
C ASN A 335 0.20 -18.48 21.95
N PHE A 336 0.55 -17.24 22.28
CA PHE A 336 0.49 -16.72 23.65
C PHE A 336 0.37 -15.20 23.65
N ILE A 337 -0.10 -14.63 24.76
CA ILE A 337 -0.09 -13.18 24.97
C ILE A 337 1.21 -12.78 25.68
N MET A 338 1.92 -11.82 25.10
CA MET A 338 3.10 -11.21 25.70
C MET A 338 2.68 -9.88 26.35
N GLU A 339 2.51 -9.88 27.67
CA GLU A 339 2.10 -8.70 28.47
C GLU A 339 3.29 -7.90 29.01
N THR A 340 4.47 -8.53 29.08
CA THR A 340 5.68 -7.97 29.67
C THR A 340 6.79 -7.77 28.64
N LYS A 341 7.83 -7.02 29.00
CA LYS A 341 9.00 -6.81 28.14
C LYS A 341 9.68 -8.11 27.68
N PHE A 342 9.70 -9.12 28.54
CA PHE A 342 10.34 -10.40 28.29
C PHE A 342 9.35 -11.56 28.38
N HIS A 343 9.57 -12.61 27.59
CA HIS A 343 8.85 -13.88 27.69
C HIS A 343 9.77 -15.05 27.31
N LYS A 344 9.53 -16.25 27.86
CA LYS A 344 10.31 -17.45 27.53
C LYS A 344 9.38 -18.62 27.20
N VAL A 345 9.71 -19.36 26.14
CA VAL A 345 8.97 -20.54 25.70
C VAL A 345 9.93 -21.73 25.59
N ASP A 346 9.72 -22.75 26.41
CA ASP A 346 10.41 -24.04 26.29
C ASP A 346 9.85 -24.80 25.06
N ILE A 347 10.75 -25.18 24.16
CA ILE A 347 10.43 -25.94 22.94
C ILE A 347 11.08 -27.33 22.91
N SER A 348 11.60 -27.82 24.03
CA SER A 348 12.26 -29.13 24.15
C SER A 348 11.41 -30.30 23.66
N LYS A 349 10.10 -30.28 23.90
CA LYS A 349 9.16 -31.34 23.50
C LYS A 349 8.78 -31.29 22.02
N ASP A 350 9.00 -30.18 21.33
CA ASP A 350 8.57 -29.98 19.95
C ASP A 350 9.50 -30.65 18.92
N PHE A 351 10.71 -31.02 19.36
CA PHE A 351 11.73 -31.73 18.59
C PHE A 351 11.55 -33.27 18.58
N ALA A 352 10.63 -33.82 19.37
CA ALA A 352 10.54 -35.27 19.61
C ALA A 352 9.91 -36.11 18.47
N ASP A 353 9.45 -35.48 17.37
CA ASP A 353 8.75 -36.16 16.27
C ASP A 353 9.53 -36.15 14.94
N ALA A 354 10.80 -36.53 14.97
CA ALA A 354 11.49 -37.02 13.79
C ALA A 354 12.00 -38.43 14.10
N ASN A 355 11.60 -39.42 13.29
CA ASN A 355 12.04 -40.81 13.34
C ASN A 355 13.56 -40.95 13.05
N THR A 356 14.39 -40.34 13.89
CA THR A 356 15.84 -40.44 13.86
C THR A 356 16.31 -40.75 15.26
N THR A 357 16.89 -41.93 15.41
CA THR A 357 17.50 -42.52 16.62
C THR A 357 18.76 -41.78 17.08
N THR A 358 18.76 -40.46 17.01
CA THR A 358 19.79 -39.58 17.54
C THR A 358 19.20 -38.80 18.70
N THR A 359 19.90 -38.84 19.83
CA THR A 359 19.59 -38.23 21.12
C THR A 359 18.98 -36.82 21.02
N PRO A 360 18.08 -36.43 21.94
CA PRO A 360 17.36 -35.13 21.94
C PRO A 360 18.24 -33.96 22.42
N GLU A 361 19.53 -33.99 22.11
CA GLU A 361 20.47 -32.95 22.50
C GLU A 361 20.82 -32.12 21.26
N THR A 362 20.30 -30.89 21.25
CA THR A 362 20.55 -29.80 20.31
C THR A 362 19.83 -29.87 18.95
N ILE A 363 19.23 -28.74 18.55
CA ILE A 363 18.95 -28.43 17.15
C ILE A 363 20.20 -28.80 16.34
N PRO A 364 20.12 -29.63 15.29
CA PRO A 364 21.30 -30.01 14.51
C PRO A 364 22.12 -28.78 14.18
N ASN A 365 23.34 -28.71 14.73
CA ASN A 365 24.32 -27.65 14.43
C ASN A 365 24.91 -27.81 13.01
N THR A 366 24.32 -28.69 12.21
CA THR A 366 24.64 -28.95 10.81
C THR A 366 23.39 -28.57 10.02
N GLY A 367 23.54 -27.76 8.97
CA GLY A 367 22.46 -27.32 8.07
C GLY A 367 21.82 -28.45 7.25
N VAL A 368 21.34 -29.51 7.92
CA VAL A 368 20.81 -30.76 7.35
C VAL A 368 19.37 -31.02 7.83
N GLY A 369 18.77 -30.13 8.63
CA GLY A 369 17.39 -30.27 9.08
C GLY A 369 16.47 -29.19 8.48
N ASN A 370 15.34 -29.61 7.90
CA ASN A 370 14.22 -28.75 7.45
C ASN A 370 13.52 -28.01 8.61
N PHE A 371 14.16 -27.85 9.78
CA PHE A 371 13.57 -27.25 10.96
C PHE A 371 13.86 -25.74 10.97
N TRP A 372 12.79 -24.96 11.08
CA TRP A 372 12.81 -23.50 11.09
C TRP A 372 11.86 -23.00 12.18
N ILE A 373 12.10 -21.78 12.68
CA ILE A 373 11.23 -21.13 13.65
C ILE A 373 10.77 -19.82 13.04
N LYS A 374 9.45 -19.65 12.90
CA LYS A 374 8.86 -18.42 12.38
C LYS A 374 7.88 -17.86 13.40
N VAL A 375 8.20 -16.71 13.95
CA VAL A 375 7.33 -15.90 14.80
C VAL A 375 6.57 -14.90 13.93
N ASN A 376 5.39 -14.47 14.38
CA ASN A 376 4.39 -13.74 13.59
C ASN A 376 3.93 -14.56 12.38
N THR A 377 3.43 -15.78 12.63
CA THR A 377 2.99 -16.70 11.57
C THR A 377 1.92 -16.02 10.71
N SER A 378 2.07 -16.13 9.40
CA SER A 378 1.23 -15.47 8.39
C SER A 378 1.25 -13.94 8.42
N GLN A 379 2.19 -13.33 9.15
CA GLN A 379 2.26 -11.87 9.36
C GLN A 379 0.91 -11.32 9.88
N SER A 380 0.35 -12.03 10.85
CA SER A 380 -0.97 -11.77 11.43
C SER A 380 -0.97 -10.61 12.44
N GLY A 381 0.18 -10.29 13.02
CA GLY A 381 0.35 -9.20 13.98
C GLY A 381 1.05 -7.97 13.40
N PHE A 382 0.72 -6.79 13.94
CA PHE A 382 1.34 -5.51 13.59
C PHE A 382 2.65 -5.29 14.37
N TYR A 383 3.63 -6.16 14.14
CA TYR A 383 4.95 -6.09 14.78
C TYR A 383 6.01 -6.78 13.92
N ARG A 384 7.28 -6.41 14.15
CA ARG A 384 8.43 -6.98 13.43
C ARG A 384 9.17 -7.99 14.27
N VAL A 385 9.90 -8.91 13.64
CA VAL A 385 10.71 -9.91 14.35
C VAL A 385 12.18 -9.83 13.98
N LYS A 386 13.03 -9.71 15.00
CA LYS A 386 14.49 -9.78 14.89
C LYS A 386 15.00 -11.10 15.45
N TYR A 387 15.56 -11.92 14.59
CA TYR A 387 16.14 -13.21 14.95
C TYR A 387 17.65 -13.12 15.20
N ASP A 388 18.19 -14.01 16.04
CA ASP A 388 19.63 -14.24 16.12
C ASP A 388 20.20 -14.88 14.83
N ASP A 389 21.52 -14.87 14.66
CA ASP A 389 22.18 -15.31 13.44
C ASP A 389 21.90 -16.78 13.08
N LYS A 390 21.71 -17.64 14.09
CA LYS A 390 21.41 -19.06 13.90
C LYS A 390 20.01 -19.22 13.30
N LEU A 391 19.02 -18.54 13.87
CA LEU A 391 17.64 -18.55 13.40
C LEU A 391 17.50 -17.87 12.02
N VAL A 392 18.23 -16.77 11.77
CA VAL A 392 18.30 -16.15 10.43
C VAL A 392 18.80 -17.14 9.37
N SER A 393 19.84 -17.91 9.69
CA SER A 393 20.39 -18.91 8.77
C SER A 393 19.40 -20.03 8.47
N GLN A 394 18.62 -20.47 9.48
CA GLN A 394 17.55 -21.45 9.30
C GLN A 394 16.41 -20.92 8.42
N LEU A 395 15.96 -19.67 8.66
CA LEU A 395 14.93 -19.04 7.85
C LEU A 395 15.38 -18.88 6.40
N ARG A 396 16.63 -18.49 6.16
CA ARG A 396 17.20 -18.42 4.81
C ARG A 396 17.14 -19.78 4.11
N ASN A 397 17.55 -20.85 4.78
CA ASN A 397 17.46 -22.21 4.24
C ASN A 397 15.99 -22.62 3.98
N ALA A 398 15.06 -22.26 4.87
CA ALA A 398 13.64 -22.55 4.70
C ALA A 398 13.03 -21.81 3.50
N VAL A 399 13.44 -20.57 3.23
CA VAL A 399 13.05 -19.83 2.01
C VAL A 399 13.62 -20.52 0.78
N GLU A 400 14.92 -20.85 0.77
CA GLU A 400 15.61 -21.49 -0.36
C GLU A 400 14.96 -22.83 -0.75
N ASN A 401 14.53 -23.60 0.26
CA ASN A 401 13.87 -24.90 0.08
C ASN A 401 12.33 -24.79 -0.02
N ASN A 402 11.78 -23.58 -0.13
CA ASN A 402 10.34 -23.33 -0.28
C ASN A 402 9.47 -23.96 0.83
N LEU A 403 9.96 -23.92 2.08
CA LEU A 403 9.30 -24.50 3.26
C LEU A 403 8.35 -23.51 3.98
N LEU A 404 8.42 -22.22 3.63
CA LEU A 404 7.60 -21.16 4.21
C LEU A 404 6.42 -20.79 3.28
N SER A 405 5.31 -20.39 3.90
CA SER A 405 4.14 -19.82 3.26
C SER A 405 4.49 -18.53 2.51
N GLU A 406 3.66 -18.17 1.52
CA GLU A 406 3.77 -16.92 0.76
C GLU A 406 3.85 -15.69 1.69
N THR A 407 3.01 -15.66 2.72
CA THR A 407 2.94 -14.58 3.71
C THR A 407 4.16 -14.50 4.61
N ASP A 408 4.73 -15.65 5.02
CA ASP A 408 5.90 -15.65 5.90
C ASP A 408 7.19 -15.33 5.15
N LYS A 409 7.31 -15.76 3.88
CA LYS A 409 8.39 -15.31 2.99
C LYS A 409 8.38 -13.79 2.83
N PHE A 410 7.21 -13.22 2.50
CA PHE A 410 7.04 -11.76 2.42
C PHE A 410 7.56 -11.09 3.69
N GLY A 411 7.11 -11.56 4.86
CA GLY A 411 7.44 -10.89 6.10
C GLY A 411 8.87 -11.10 6.60
N VAL A 412 9.51 -12.25 6.29
CA VAL A 412 10.95 -12.44 6.57
C VAL A 412 11.78 -11.42 5.79
N LEU A 413 11.43 -11.21 4.52
CA LEU A 413 12.09 -10.21 3.68
C LEU A 413 11.79 -8.78 4.15
N ASP A 414 10.53 -8.52 4.52
CA ASP A 414 10.06 -7.23 5.01
C ASP A 414 10.78 -6.79 6.29
N ASP A 415 10.81 -7.67 7.29
CA ASP A 415 11.47 -7.42 8.57
C ASP A 415 12.97 -7.23 8.40
N ALA A 416 13.63 -8.06 7.58
CA ALA A 416 15.05 -7.93 7.32
C ALA A 416 15.40 -6.60 6.65
N TYR A 417 14.54 -6.11 5.76
CA TYR A 417 14.73 -4.81 5.12
C TYR A 417 14.61 -3.67 6.13
N ALA A 418 13.54 -3.63 6.91
CA ALA A 418 13.34 -2.60 7.93
C ALA A 418 14.44 -2.61 9.01
N LEU A 419 14.85 -3.80 9.47
CA LEU A 419 15.97 -3.96 10.41
C LEU A 419 17.29 -3.48 9.81
N CYS A 420 17.51 -3.64 8.51
CA CYS A 420 18.68 -3.11 7.83
C CYS A 420 18.66 -1.58 7.76
N GLN A 421 17.51 -0.98 7.41
CA GLN A 421 17.34 0.48 7.39
C GLN A 421 17.58 1.10 8.77
N ALA A 422 17.14 0.42 9.84
CA ALA A 422 17.36 0.83 11.22
C ALA A 422 18.78 0.55 11.76
N GLY A 423 19.71 0.06 10.94
CA GLY A 423 21.09 -0.28 11.35
C GLY A 423 21.19 -1.49 12.29
N GLN A 424 20.13 -2.29 12.41
CA GLN A 424 20.06 -3.45 13.31
C GLN A 424 20.49 -4.77 12.65
N GLN A 425 20.63 -4.79 11.32
CA GLN A 425 21.13 -5.89 10.50
C GLN A 425 21.98 -5.35 9.34
N SER A 426 23.05 -6.06 8.96
CA SER A 426 23.93 -5.62 7.87
C SER A 426 23.29 -5.77 6.49
N LEU A 427 23.68 -4.91 5.55
CA LEU A 427 23.28 -5.03 4.15
C LEU A 427 23.77 -6.35 3.55
N SER A 428 24.94 -6.84 3.95
CA SER A 428 25.45 -8.16 3.55
C SER A 428 24.52 -9.32 3.94
N SER A 429 23.91 -9.26 5.13
CA SER A 429 22.93 -10.26 5.57
C SER A 429 21.66 -10.21 4.72
N LEU A 430 21.16 -8.99 4.44
CA LEU A 430 19.99 -8.76 3.61
C LEU A 430 20.20 -9.21 2.14
N LEU A 431 21.34 -8.88 1.53
CA LEU A 431 21.68 -9.34 0.17
C LEU A 431 21.78 -10.87 0.09
N SER A 432 22.31 -11.50 1.13
CA SER A 432 22.37 -12.97 1.21
C SER A 432 20.99 -13.61 1.35
N LEU A 433 20.03 -12.91 1.98
CA LEU A 433 18.63 -13.34 2.03
C LEU A 433 17.94 -13.12 0.67
N ILE A 434 18.16 -11.98 0.02
CA ILE A 434 17.63 -11.69 -1.34
C ILE A 434 18.08 -12.75 -2.35
N ASP A 435 19.33 -13.22 -2.25
CA ASP A 435 19.92 -14.23 -3.16
C ASP A 435 19.11 -15.55 -3.20
N VAL A 436 18.44 -15.93 -2.10
CA VAL A 436 17.66 -17.19 -2.07
C VAL A 436 16.26 -17.06 -2.69
N TYR A 437 15.81 -15.85 -3.05
CA TYR A 437 14.53 -15.59 -3.73
C TYR A 437 14.59 -15.70 -5.27
N ARG A 438 15.72 -16.10 -5.86
CA ARG A 438 15.94 -16.18 -7.33
C ARG A 438 14.89 -16.93 -8.13
N LYS A 439 14.10 -17.80 -7.52
CA LYS A 439 13.06 -18.61 -8.18
C LYS A 439 11.64 -18.27 -7.73
N GLU A 440 11.45 -17.11 -7.10
CA GLU A 440 10.17 -16.72 -6.55
C GLU A 440 9.18 -16.27 -7.64
N LEU A 441 8.00 -16.90 -7.65
CA LEU A 441 6.93 -16.65 -8.63
C LEU A 441 5.67 -16.07 -7.98
N VAL A 442 5.62 -15.99 -6.64
CA VAL A 442 4.47 -15.47 -5.93
C VAL A 442 4.45 -13.94 -6.04
N TYR A 443 3.35 -13.42 -6.61
CA TYR A 443 3.18 -11.98 -6.87
C TYR A 443 3.55 -11.09 -5.68
N ILE A 444 3.03 -11.37 -4.48
CA ILE A 444 3.26 -10.48 -3.33
C ILE A 444 4.71 -10.49 -2.87
N VAL A 445 5.35 -11.66 -2.87
CA VAL A 445 6.72 -11.85 -2.38
C VAL A 445 7.68 -11.19 -3.35
N THR A 446 7.51 -11.42 -4.66
CA THR A 446 8.31 -10.79 -5.69
C THR A 446 8.07 -9.28 -5.77
N SER A 447 6.85 -8.81 -5.53
CA SER A 447 6.57 -7.37 -5.43
C SER A 447 7.32 -6.73 -4.25
N ARG A 448 7.39 -7.41 -3.09
CA ARG A 448 8.19 -6.91 -1.96
C ARG A 448 9.67 -6.95 -2.26
N LEU A 449 10.15 -8.01 -2.91
CA LEU A 449 11.52 -8.14 -3.39
C LEU A 449 11.94 -6.99 -4.30
N ILE A 450 11.12 -6.67 -5.31
CA ILE A 450 11.34 -5.54 -6.21
C ILE A 450 11.42 -4.22 -5.41
N HIS A 451 10.51 -4.00 -4.46
CA HIS A 451 10.52 -2.81 -3.62
C HIS A 451 11.81 -2.69 -2.79
N VAL A 452 12.22 -3.78 -2.14
CA VAL A 452 13.47 -3.84 -1.38
C VAL A 452 14.68 -3.58 -2.27
N CYS A 453 14.75 -4.20 -3.44
CA CYS A 453 15.84 -3.98 -4.41
C CYS A 453 15.92 -2.51 -4.87
N ASN A 454 14.79 -1.88 -5.21
CA ASN A 454 14.76 -0.46 -5.58
C ASN A 454 15.25 0.44 -4.44
N GLY A 455 14.79 0.20 -3.21
CA GLY A 455 15.25 0.95 -2.04
C GLY A 455 16.76 0.81 -1.78
N ILE A 456 17.31 -0.39 -2.01
CA ILE A 456 18.74 -0.66 -1.90
C ILE A 456 19.53 0.04 -3.02
N VAL A 457 19.05 0.06 -4.27
CA VAL A 457 19.73 0.79 -5.37
C VAL A 457 19.78 2.30 -5.08
N ASN A 458 18.66 2.87 -4.60
CA ASN A 458 18.59 4.28 -4.28
C ASN A 458 19.62 4.65 -3.20
N ILE A 459 19.68 3.90 -2.09
CA ILE A 459 20.65 4.20 -1.03
C ILE A 459 22.10 3.92 -1.46
N ALA A 460 22.31 2.87 -2.26
CA ALA A 460 23.64 2.49 -2.76
C ALA A 460 24.25 3.55 -3.67
N THR A 461 23.42 4.33 -4.36
CA THR A 461 23.87 5.44 -5.22
C THR A 461 24.65 6.49 -4.42
N GLU A 462 24.31 6.69 -3.14
CA GLU A 462 25.03 7.58 -2.23
C GLU A 462 26.09 6.83 -1.41
N ALA A 463 25.77 5.62 -0.93
CA ALA A 463 26.63 4.89 -0.01
C ALA A 463 27.84 4.22 -0.69
N ILE A 464 27.64 3.63 -1.86
CA ILE A 464 28.62 2.80 -2.59
C ILE A 464 28.49 3.00 -4.12
N PRO A 465 28.64 4.24 -4.64
CA PRO A 465 28.37 4.57 -6.05
C PRO A 465 29.12 3.68 -7.05
N ASP A 466 30.35 3.29 -6.74
CA ASP A 466 31.21 2.46 -7.60
C ASP A 466 30.69 1.02 -7.79
N LEU A 467 29.74 0.57 -6.97
CA LEU A 467 29.18 -0.80 -7.00
C LEU A 467 27.72 -0.85 -7.47
N VAL A 468 27.11 0.29 -7.79
CA VAL A 468 25.71 0.37 -8.19
C VAL A 468 25.43 -0.46 -9.43
N PHE A 469 26.37 -0.52 -10.37
CA PHE A 469 26.24 -1.33 -11.58
C PHE A 469 26.17 -2.84 -11.24
N GLU A 470 27.14 -3.36 -10.48
CA GLU A 470 27.16 -4.76 -10.07
C GLU A 470 25.95 -5.13 -9.20
N LEU A 471 25.47 -4.19 -8.39
CA LEU A 471 24.27 -4.35 -7.57
C LEU A 471 23.00 -4.43 -8.43
N LYS A 472 22.86 -3.57 -9.44
CA LYS A 472 21.78 -3.67 -10.43
C LYS A 472 21.84 -5.03 -11.16
N GLN A 473 23.03 -5.46 -11.59
CA GLN A 473 23.22 -6.77 -12.23
C GLN A 473 22.83 -7.94 -11.33
N LEU A 474 23.15 -7.87 -10.02
CA LEU A 474 22.66 -8.84 -9.05
C LEU A 474 21.13 -8.89 -9.04
N PHE A 475 20.44 -7.76 -8.95
CA PHE A 475 18.98 -7.72 -8.89
C PHE A 475 18.31 -8.14 -10.20
N ILE A 476 18.88 -7.80 -11.35
CA ILE A 476 18.46 -8.35 -12.65
C ILE A 476 18.55 -9.87 -12.61
N ASN A 477 19.69 -10.43 -12.18
CA ASN A 477 19.89 -11.88 -12.07
C ASN A 477 18.97 -12.57 -11.05
N VAL A 478 18.47 -11.84 -10.04
CA VAL A 478 17.49 -12.35 -9.08
C VAL A 478 16.09 -12.43 -9.69
N LEU A 479 15.72 -11.46 -10.53
CA LEU A 479 14.38 -11.37 -11.13
C LEU A 479 14.27 -12.08 -12.49
N GLN A 480 15.39 -12.38 -13.13
CA GLN A 480 15.46 -12.90 -14.50
C GLN A 480 14.68 -14.20 -14.67
N PHE A 481 14.77 -15.14 -13.73
CA PHE A 481 14.06 -16.41 -13.80
C PHE A 481 12.55 -16.19 -13.91
N SER A 482 11.99 -15.36 -13.04
CA SER A 482 10.55 -15.08 -12.97
C SER A 482 10.09 -14.32 -14.21
N ALA A 483 10.87 -13.36 -14.68
CA ALA A 483 10.57 -12.62 -15.92
C ALA A 483 10.58 -13.55 -17.14
N THR A 484 11.60 -14.41 -17.29
CA THR A 484 11.67 -15.38 -18.39
C THR A 484 10.55 -16.41 -18.31
N LYS A 485 10.13 -16.82 -17.12
CA LYS A 485 9.05 -17.80 -16.94
C LYS A 485 7.70 -17.24 -17.38
N LEU A 486 7.42 -15.96 -17.10
CA LEU A 486 6.15 -15.32 -17.46
C LEU A 486 6.12 -14.80 -18.89
N GLY A 487 7.26 -14.33 -19.42
CA GLY A 487 7.34 -13.73 -20.75
C GLY A 487 6.55 -12.42 -20.88
N TRP A 488 6.71 -11.73 -22.01
CA TRP A 488 6.02 -10.47 -22.29
C TRP A 488 4.54 -10.65 -22.69
N GLU A 489 4.18 -11.83 -23.20
CA GLU A 489 2.83 -12.12 -23.67
C GLU A 489 2.02 -12.87 -22.61
N PRO A 490 0.72 -12.57 -22.48
CA PRO A 490 -0.21 -13.39 -21.73
C PRO A 490 -0.23 -14.85 -22.22
N ILE A 491 -0.33 -15.79 -21.29
CA ILE A 491 -0.52 -17.21 -21.61
C ILE A 491 -2.00 -17.54 -21.39
N PRO A 492 -2.64 -18.37 -22.24
CA PRO A 492 -4.02 -18.80 -22.02
C PRO A 492 -4.21 -19.39 -20.62
N ASP A 493 -5.32 -19.02 -19.96
CA ASP A 493 -5.71 -19.47 -18.61
C ASP A 493 -4.67 -19.16 -17.52
N GLU A 494 -3.85 -18.12 -17.71
CA GLU A 494 -2.94 -17.68 -16.66
C GLU A 494 -3.69 -17.12 -15.44
N ASP A 495 -3.08 -17.28 -14.27
CA ASP A 495 -3.62 -16.75 -13.03
C ASP A 495 -3.63 -15.21 -13.04
N HIS A 496 -4.65 -14.60 -12.43
CA HIS A 496 -4.79 -13.14 -12.37
C HIS A 496 -3.56 -12.45 -11.77
N SER A 497 -2.91 -13.07 -10.78
CA SER A 497 -1.69 -12.52 -10.17
C SER A 497 -0.46 -12.59 -11.08
N SER A 498 -0.46 -13.48 -12.07
CA SER A 498 0.64 -13.65 -13.04
C SER A 498 0.70 -12.46 -14.00
N ALA A 499 -0.45 -11.99 -14.48
CA ALA A 499 -0.55 -10.79 -15.33
C ALA A 499 0.00 -9.55 -14.61
N ILE A 500 -0.39 -9.34 -13.35
CA ILE A 500 0.09 -8.24 -12.51
C ILE A 500 1.60 -8.37 -12.26
N LEU A 501 2.06 -9.57 -11.92
CA LEU A 501 3.48 -9.83 -11.66
C LEU A 501 4.34 -9.58 -12.91
N ARG A 502 3.88 -9.98 -14.09
CA ARG A 502 4.56 -9.73 -15.37
C ARG A 502 4.86 -8.24 -15.55
N GLY A 503 3.85 -7.39 -15.44
CA GLY A 503 4.01 -5.94 -15.57
C GLY A 503 5.01 -5.38 -14.56
N ARG A 504 4.93 -5.82 -13.30
CA ARG A 504 5.85 -5.41 -12.23
C ARG A 504 7.29 -5.84 -12.47
N LEU A 505 7.53 -7.06 -12.94
CA LEU A 505 8.86 -7.58 -13.22
C LEU A 505 9.56 -6.79 -14.33
N TYR A 506 8.89 -6.61 -15.47
CA TYR A 506 9.50 -5.86 -16.57
C TYR A 506 9.68 -4.38 -16.26
N THR A 507 8.80 -3.79 -15.43
CA THR A 507 9.00 -2.43 -14.91
C THR A 507 10.28 -2.37 -14.06
N ALA A 508 10.49 -3.35 -13.18
CA ALA A 508 11.69 -3.42 -12.34
C ALA A 508 12.97 -3.65 -13.15
N LEU A 509 12.93 -4.54 -14.14
CA LEU A 509 14.07 -4.78 -15.03
C LEU A 509 14.42 -3.52 -15.84
N ALA A 510 13.41 -2.79 -16.32
CA ALA A 510 13.62 -1.51 -16.98
C ALA A 510 14.25 -0.47 -16.05
N SER A 511 13.82 -0.38 -14.78
CA SER A 511 14.41 0.54 -13.79
C SER A 511 15.83 0.16 -13.37
N PHE A 512 16.19 -1.13 -13.43
CA PHE A 512 17.56 -1.61 -13.22
C PHE A 512 18.43 -1.54 -14.48
N ASP A 513 17.92 -0.96 -15.57
CA ASP A 513 18.63 -0.77 -16.83
C ASP A 513 19.04 -2.09 -17.52
N ASP A 514 18.19 -3.12 -17.47
CA ASP A 514 18.38 -4.36 -18.22
C ASP A 514 18.26 -4.14 -19.74
N ASP A 515 19.38 -4.27 -20.46
CA ASP A 515 19.46 -3.98 -21.90
C ASP A 515 18.45 -4.78 -22.73
N LYS A 516 18.24 -6.06 -22.42
CA LYS A 516 17.28 -6.92 -23.15
C LYS A 516 15.85 -6.41 -23.01
N THR A 517 15.46 -6.02 -21.80
CA THR A 517 14.15 -5.43 -21.52
C THR A 517 13.98 -4.10 -22.25
N HIS A 518 15.01 -3.25 -22.26
CA HIS A 518 14.99 -1.96 -22.97
C HIS A 518 14.84 -2.13 -24.50
N GLU A 519 15.59 -3.06 -25.09
CA GLU A 519 15.52 -3.33 -26.53
C GLU A 519 14.13 -3.85 -26.96
N GLU A 520 13.60 -4.83 -26.25
CA GLU A 520 12.27 -5.41 -26.52
C GLU A 520 11.15 -4.37 -26.30
N ALA A 521 11.25 -3.59 -25.22
CA ALA A 521 10.30 -2.51 -24.93
C ALA A 521 10.28 -1.45 -26.05
N MET A 522 11.44 -1.04 -26.55
CA MET A 522 11.52 -0.07 -27.64
C MET A 522 10.89 -0.61 -28.93
N GLN A 523 11.08 -1.90 -29.25
CA GLN A 523 10.44 -2.54 -30.40
C GLN A 523 8.92 -2.54 -30.28
N ARG A 524 8.40 -2.91 -29.10
CA ARG A 524 6.95 -2.90 -28.80
C ARG A 524 6.36 -1.50 -28.86
N PHE A 525 7.06 -0.51 -28.29
CA PHE A 525 6.65 0.88 -28.33
C PHE A 525 6.55 1.40 -29.77
N GLN A 526 7.58 1.15 -30.60
CA GLN A 526 7.55 1.55 -32.00
C GLN A 526 6.43 0.86 -32.79
N ALA A 527 6.15 -0.42 -32.52
CA ALA A 527 5.02 -1.11 -33.11
C ALA A 527 3.69 -0.43 -32.72
N TYR A 528 3.52 -0.08 -31.45
CA TYR A 528 2.35 0.65 -30.94
C TYR A 528 2.22 2.07 -31.51
N MET A 529 3.32 2.76 -31.77
CA MET A 529 3.32 4.06 -32.44
C MET A 529 2.91 3.97 -33.92
N ARG A 530 3.16 2.84 -34.59
CA ARG A 530 2.73 2.61 -35.99
C ARG A 530 1.29 2.13 -36.09
N ASP A 531 0.87 1.29 -35.15
CA ASP A 531 -0.48 0.74 -35.07
C ASP A 531 -0.97 0.72 -33.61
N ARG A 532 -1.89 1.65 -33.30
CA ARG A 532 -2.52 1.77 -31.97
C ARG A 532 -3.33 0.53 -31.57
N LYS A 533 -3.65 -0.37 -32.51
CA LYS A 533 -4.42 -1.59 -32.28
C LYS A 533 -3.55 -2.84 -32.12
N THR A 534 -2.22 -2.68 -32.12
CA THR A 534 -1.31 -3.82 -31.93
C THR A 534 -1.56 -4.49 -30.59
N THR A 535 -1.51 -5.83 -30.57
CA THR A 535 -1.60 -6.61 -29.34
C THR A 535 -0.25 -6.75 -28.62
N LEU A 536 0.85 -6.27 -29.24
CA LEU A 536 2.20 -6.34 -28.67
C LEU A 536 2.38 -5.46 -27.41
N LEU A 537 1.45 -4.57 -27.13
CA LEU A 537 1.45 -3.73 -25.95
C LEU A 537 0.17 -3.97 -25.13
N SER A 538 0.21 -4.98 -24.26
CA SER A 538 -0.89 -5.28 -23.34
C SER A 538 -1.04 -4.21 -22.25
N ALA A 539 -2.23 -4.10 -21.66
CA ALA A 539 -2.47 -3.19 -20.54
C ALA A 539 -1.49 -3.43 -19.36
N ASP A 540 -1.15 -4.69 -19.07
CA ASP A 540 -0.28 -5.04 -17.94
C ASP A 540 1.22 -4.77 -18.21
N THR A 541 1.69 -4.85 -19.46
CA THR A 541 3.11 -4.58 -19.80
C THR A 541 3.36 -3.14 -20.25
N LYS A 542 2.30 -2.36 -20.48
CA LYS A 542 2.36 -0.97 -20.96
C LYS A 542 3.27 -0.07 -20.12
N MET A 543 3.10 -0.12 -18.79
CA MET A 543 3.90 0.65 -17.83
C MET A 543 5.40 0.35 -17.95
N ALA A 544 5.76 -0.93 -18.11
CA ALA A 544 7.16 -1.35 -18.27
C ALA A 544 7.76 -0.79 -19.57
N VAL A 545 6.99 -0.86 -20.67
CA VAL A 545 7.41 -0.34 -21.97
C VAL A 545 7.61 1.18 -21.92
N TYR A 546 6.65 1.90 -21.35
CA TYR A 546 6.73 3.35 -21.23
C TYR A 546 7.92 3.78 -20.37
N LEU A 547 8.16 3.09 -19.24
CA LEU A 547 9.30 3.36 -18.38
C LEU A 547 10.63 3.13 -19.10
N ALA A 548 10.76 2.02 -19.84
CA ALA A 548 11.97 1.74 -20.60
C ALA A 548 12.26 2.83 -21.65
N VAL A 549 11.22 3.28 -22.36
CA VAL A 549 11.34 4.33 -23.39
C VAL A 549 11.76 5.66 -22.78
N ILE A 550 11.13 6.11 -21.70
CA ILE A 550 11.44 7.42 -21.11
C ILE A 550 12.84 7.42 -20.47
N ARG A 551 13.28 6.29 -19.90
CA ARG A 551 14.61 6.19 -19.28
C ARG A 551 15.75 6.33 -20.29
N LYS A 552 15.50 6.06 -21.58
CA LYS A 552 16.47 6.27 -22.67
C LYS A 552 16.29 7.63 -23.37
N ALA A 553 15.32 8.45 -22.97
CA ALA A 553 15.13 9.78 -23.54
C ALA A 553 16.20 10.74 -23.02
N THR A 554 16.71 11.59 -23.92
CA THR A 554 17.69 12.64 -23.62
C THR A 554 17.40 13.87 -24.48
N VAL A 555 18.00 15.02 -24.18
CA VAL A 555 17.90 16.22 -25.03
C VAL A 555 18.35 15.95 -26.47
N SER A 556 19.29 15.02 -26.68
CA SER A 556 19.76 14.61 -28.01
C SER A 556 18.91 13.50 -28.66
N SER A 557 18.12 12.77 -27.89
CA SER A 557 17.27 11.66 -28.34
C SER A 557 15.87 11.80 -27.75
N ARG A 558 15.13 12.79 -28.24
CA ARG A 558 13.83 13.23 -27.70
C ARG A 558 12.63 12.38 -28.13
N TYR A 559 12.82 11.45 -29.06
CA TYR A 559 11.74 10.65 -29.66
C TYR A 559 10.81 10.02 -28.61
N GLY A 560 11.37 9.40 -27.57
CA GLY A 560 10.59 8.78 -26.49
C GLY A 560 9.74 9.80 -25.73
N PHE A 561 10.34 10.91 -25.31
CA PHE A 561 9.67 11.99 -24.59
C PHE A 561 8.54 12.64 -25.41
N GLU A 562 8.83 13.02 -26.66
CA GLU A 562 7.85 13.65 -27.56
C GLU A 562 6.69 12.70 -27.89
N SER A 563 6.98 11.41 -28.06
CA SER A 563 5.94 10.39 -28.30
C SER A 563 5.03 10.21 -27.08
N MET A 564 5.55 10.30 -25.86
CA MET A 564 4.73 10.22 -24.64
C MET A 564 3.83 11.44 -24.48
N LEU A 565 4.34 12.66 -24.75
CA LEU A 565 3.52 13.87 -24.74
C LEU A 565 2.44 13.83 -25.83
N GLN A 566 2.75 13.29 -27.00
CA GLN A 566 1.76 13.05 -28.05
C GLN A 566 0.67 12.10 -27.55
N LEU A 567 1.04 10.97 -26.96
CA LEU A 567 0.09 10.00 -26.39
C LEU A 567 -0.80 10.62 -25.31
N TYR A 568 -0.25 11.47 -24.45
CA TYR A 568 -1.02 12.16 -23.41
C TYR A 568 -2.10 13.07 -24.02
N ARG A 569 -1.73 13.86 -25.03
CA ARG A 569 -2.63 14.80 -25.71
C ARG A 569 -3.69 14.07 -26.54
N GLU A 570 -3.37 12.90 -27.08
CA GLU A 570 -4.30 12.04 -27.83
C GLU A 570 -5.25 11.23 -26.92
N ALA A 571 -4.94 11.10 -25.62
CA ALA A 571 -5.70 10.26 -24.70
C ALA A 571 -7.13 10.78 -24.46
N ASP A 572 -8.09 9.87 -24.59
CA ASP A 572 -9.54 10.06 -24.47
C ASP A 572 -10.10 9.73 -23.08
N THR A 573 -9.30 9.09 -22.24
CA THR A 573 -9.67 8.64 -20.89
C THR A 573 -8.72 9.21 -19.84
N ALA A 574 -9.21 9.39 -18.61
CA ALA A 574 -8.38 9.82 -17.48
C ALA A 574 -7.29 8.77 -17.20
N GLU A 575 -7.64 7.48 -17.16
CA GLU A 575 -6.72 6.38 -16.91
C GLU A 575 -5.47 6.43 -17.81
N LYS A 576 -5.63 6.58 -19.14
CA LYS A 576 -4.50 6.66 -20.08
C LYS A 576 -3.59 7.87 -19.81
N ARG A 577 -4.17 9.02 -19.41
CA ARG A 577 -3.38 10.21 -19.06
C ARG A 577 -2.59 9.99 -17.79
N GLU A 578 -3.21 9.44 -16.76
CA GLU A 578 -2.55 9.12 -15.49
C GLU A 578 -1.39 8.15 -15.69
N GLU A 579 -1.56 7.08 -16.47
CA GLU A 579 -0.51 6.11 -16.80
C GLU A 579 0.75 6.79 -17.37
N ILE A 580 0.57 7.78 -18.24
CA ILE A 580 1.68 8.51 -18.87
C ILE A 580 2.32 9.48 -17.87
N LEU A 581 1.52 10.23 -17.11
CA LEU A 581 2.01 11.18 -16.10
C LEU A 581 2.93 10.49 -15.08
N ARG A 582 2.58 9.27 -14.64
CA ARG A 582 3.36 8.48 -13.67
C ARG A 582 4.80 8.16 -14.10
N ILE A 583 5.10 8.29 -15.39
CA ILE A 583 6.37 7.83 -15.96
C ILE A 583 7.17 8.99 -16.57
N LEU A 584 6.53 10.07 -17.00
CA LEU A 584 7.21 11.19 -17.66
C LEU A 584 8.42 11.70 -16.86
N ALA A 585 8.27 11.84 -15.53
CA ALA A 585 9.33 12.33 -14.65
C ALA A 585 10.41 11.29 -14.31
N ALA A 586 10.28 10.04 -14.79
CA ALA A 586 11.27 8.99 -14.60
C ALA A 586 12.48 9.11 -15.57
N CYS A 587 12.48 10.13 -16.42
CA CYS A 587 13.61 10.47 -17.27
C CYS A 587 14.85 10.83 -16.42
N PRO A 588 16.04 10.27 -16.70
CA PRO A 588 17.27 10.60 -15.98
C PRO A 588 17.93 11.89 -16.47
N ASP A 589 17.56 12.39 -17.66
CA ASP A 589 18.08 13.63 -18.24
C ASP A 589 17.55 14.85 -17.47
N GLN A 590 18.47 15.62 -16.91
CA GLN A 590 18.18 16.73 -15.99
C GLN A 590 17.48 17.91 -16.67
N ASP A 591 17.68 18.12 -17.97
CA ASP A 591 17.05 19.23 -18.68
C ASP A 591 15.66 18.84 -19.18
N LEU A 592 15.50 17.60 -19.66
CA LEU A 592 14.17 17.06 -19.96
C LEU A 592 13.28 16.99 -18.70
N LEU A 593 13.84 16.67 -17.53
CA LEU A 593 13.08 16.63 -16.29
C LEU A 593 12.48 18.00 -15.95
N VAL A 594 13.17 19.11 -16.22
CA VAL A 594 12.60 20.44 -16.02
C VAL A 594 11.44 20.69 -16.98
N GLU A 595 11.57 20.32 -18.25
CA GLU A 595 10.46 20.42 -19.20
C GLU A 595 9.24 19.59 -18.75
N VAL A 596 9.46 18.42 -18.15
CA VAL A 596 8.39 17.61 -17.56
C VAL A 596 7.74 18.34 -16.39
N LEU A 597 8.53 18.85 -15.44
CA LEU A 597 7.99 19.54 -14.26
C LEU A 597 7.19 20.79 -14.64
N ASP A 598 7.67 21.56 -15.63
CA ASP A 598 6.94 22.71 -16.19
C ASP A 598 5.64 22.27 -16.86
N PHE A 599 5.65 21.18 -17.62
CA PHE A 599 4.44 20.60 -18.22
C PHE A 599 3.43 20.15 -17.17
N LEU A 600 3.89 19.52 -16.08
CA LEU A 600 3.03 19.02 -15.01
C LEU A 600 2.24 20.14 -14.31
N VAL A 601 2.79 21.35 -14.20
CA VAL A 601 2.10 22.51 -13.59
C VAL A 601 1.43 23.44 -14.62
N SER A 602 1.43 23.04 -15.90
CA SER A 602 0.76 23.77 -16.97
C SER A 602 -0.75 23.53 -16.98
N ASP A 603 -1.49 24.34 -17.73
CA ASP A 603 -2.94 24.17 -17.89
C ASP A 603 -3.33 22.96 -18.77
N GLU A 604 -2.35 22.24 -19.34
CA GLU A 604 -2.61 20.96 -20.05
C GLU A 604 -2.85 19.79 -19.08
N VAL A 605 -2.40 19.91 -17.82
CA VAL A 605 -2.54 18.88 -16.79
C VAL A 605 -3.55 19.34 -15.75
N ARG A 606 -4.51 18.47 -15.40
CA ARG A 606 -5.49 18.80 -14.36
C ARG A 606 -4.76 18.91 -13.03
N GLU A 607 -5.16 19.87 -12.21
CA GLU A 607 -4.46 20.15 -10.95
C GLU A 607 -4.39 18.92 -10.03
N GLN A 608 -5.45 18.10 -9.99
CA GLN A 608 -5.48 16.88 -9.18
C GLN A 608 -4.51 15.78 -9.66
N ASP A 609 -4.11 15.81 -10.94
CA ASP A 609 -3.30 14.77 -11.58
C ASP A 609 -1.79 14.99 -11.36
N ILE A 610 -1.41 16.14 -10.78
CA ILE A 610 -0.01 16.49 -10.44
C ILE A 610 0.67 15.42 -9.58
N VAL A 611 -0.10 14.81 -8.67
CA VAL A 611 0.37 13.76 -7.74
C VAL A 611 0.92 12.55 -8.47
N TYR A 612 0.45 12.27 -9.69
CA TYR A 612 0.95 11.17 -10.49
C TYR A 612 2.32 11.49 -11.08
N GLY A 613 2.52 12.72 -11.54
CA GLY A 613 3.78 13.17 -12.12
C GLY A 613 4.90 13.30 -11.09
N LEU A 614 4.60 13.88 -9.93
CA LEU A 614 5.58 14.08 -8.85
C LEU A 614 6.13 12.75 -8.30
N ALA A 615 5.25 11.79 -8.04
CA ALA A 615 5.64 10.44 -7.60
C ALA A 615 6.51 9.68 -8.61
N GLY A 616 6.56 10.14 -9.87
CA GLY A 616 7.38 9.57 -10.94
C GLY A 616 8.80 10.13 -11.03
N ILE A 617 9.18 11.13 -10.22
CA ILE A 617 10.50 11.77 -10.30
C ILE A 617 11.61 10.74 -10.10
N SER A 618 12.54 10.69 -11.05
CA SER A 618 13.70 9.79 -10.99
C SER A 618 14.61 10.13 -9.81
N PHE A 619 15.19 9.10 -9.17
CA PHE A 619 16.14 9.30 -8.09
C PHE A 619 17.38 10.09 -8.57
N GLU A 620 17.80 9.85 -9.82
CA GLU A 620 18.86 10.58 -10.51
C GLU A 620 18.52 12.07 -10.70
N GLY A 621 17.23 12.40 -10.84
CA GLY A 621 16.72 13.76 -11.05
C GLY A 621 16.42 14.57 -9.79
N ARG A 622 16.48 13.97 -8.60
CA ARG A 622 16.03 14.59 -7.32
C ARG A 622 16.60 15.99 -7.05
N HIS A 623 17.91 16.16 -7.28
CA HIS A 623 18.61 17.44 -7.08
C HIS A 623 18.10 18.55 -8.00
N ARG A 624 17.77 18.18 -9.24
CA ARG A 624 17.23 19.11 -10.24
C ARG A 624 15.78 19.43 -9.99
N ALA A 625 14.98 18.45 -9.58
CA ALA A 625 13.60 18.67 -9.14
C ALA A 625 13.54 19.62 -7.93
N TRP A 626 14.42 19.44 -6.95
CA TRP A 626 14.51 20.35 -5.80
C TRP A 626 14.89 21.77 -6.21
N LYS A 627 15.88 21.93 -7.09
CA LYS A 627 16.23 23.26 -7.61
C LYS A 627 15.04 23.92 -8.30
N TRP A 628 14.37 23.19 -9.21
CA TRP A 628 13.17 23.67 -9.89
C TRP A 628 12.07 24.07 -8.89
N PHE A 629 11.87 23.28 -7.84
CA PHE A 629 10.86 23.55 -6.82
C PHE A 629 11.16 24.83 -6.04
N LYS A 630 12.42 25.05 -5.64
CA LYS A 630 12.85 26.31 -5.01
C LYS A 630 12.60 27.52 -5.90
N ASP A 631 12.94 27.39 -7.19
CA ASP A 631 12.81 28.46 -8.18
C ASP A 631 11.33 28.78 -8.48
N ASN A 632 10.41 27.81 -8.29
CA ASN A 632 8.98 27.92 -8.60
C ASN A 632 8.06 27.86 -7.37
N TRP A 633 8.61 28.02 -6.15
CA TRP A 633 7.83 27.89 -4.91
C TRP A 633 6.63 28.83 -4.86
N ASP A 634 6.83 30.14 -5.14
CA ASP A 634 5.73 31.11 -5.04
C ASP A 634 4.61 30.83 -6.06
N PRO A 635 4.87 30.53 -7.36
CA PRO A 635 3.84 30.08 -8.29
C PRO A 635 3.08 28.82 -7.83
N ILE A 636 3.80 27.78 -7.37
CA ILE A 636 3.21 26.53 -6.91
C ILE A 636 2.31 26.80 -5.71
N PHE A 637 2.83 27.53 -4.73
CA PHE A 637 2.10 27.89 -3.52
C PHE A 637 0.84 28.70 -3.83
N ASN A 638 0.92 29.67 -4.75
CA ASN A 638 -0.24 30.49 -5.13
C ASN A 638 -1.30 29.68 -5.90
N ARG A 639 -0.90 28.67 -6.68
CA ARG A 639 -1.81 27.82 -7.46
C ARG A 639 -2.52 26.79 -6.59
N TYR A 640 -1.77 25.99 -5.86
CA TYR A 640 -2.31 24.88 -5.07
C TYR A 640 -2.78 25.34 -3.68
N GLY A 641 -2.28 26.48 -3.20
CA GLY A 641 -2.65 27.01 -1.90
C GLY A 641 -2.33 26.03 -0.79
N ALA A 642 -3.16 26.03 0.23
CA ALA A 642 -2.92 25.34 1.49
C ALA A 642 -3.57 23.95 1.56
N ASN A 643 -3.81 23.33 0.39
CA ASN A 643 -4.56 22.08 0.23
C ASN A 643 -3.66 20.83 0.27
N PHE A 644 -4.30 19.65 0.23
CA PHE A 644 -3.65 18.35 0.16
C PHE A 644 -2.70 18.17 -1.05
N LEU A 645 -2.85 18.93 -2.13
CA LEU A 645 -1.97 18.79 -3.30
C LEU A 645 -0.59 19.39 -3.04
N LEU A 646 -0.48 20.44 -2.22
CA LEU A 646 0.80 21.05 -1.87
C LEU A 646 1.69 20.10 -1.05
N THR A 647 1.10 19.25 -0.19
CA THR A 647 1.87 18.28 0.62
C THR A 647 2.59 17.27 -0.26
N ASN A 648 1.99 16.86 -1.39
CA ASN A 648 2.61 15.94 -2.35
C ASN A 648 3.91 16.51 -2.96
N PHE A 649 3.98 17.82 -3.22
CA PHE A 649 5.24 18.45 -3.66
C PHE A 649 6.34 18.31 -2.60
N VAL A 650 5.99 18.54 -1.34
CA VAL A 650 6.93 18.44 -0.21
C VAL A 650 7.40 16.99 -0.06
N CYS A 651 6.48 16.03 0.04
CA CYS A 651 6.80 14.62 0.21
C CYS A 651 7.61 14.05 -0.95
N ASP A 652 7.15 14.21 -2.20
CA ASP A 652 7.73 13.52 -3.36
C ASP A 652 9.08 14.13 -3.78
N ILE A 653 9.30 15.42 -3.57
CA ILE A 653 10.57 16.09 -3.94
C ILE A 653 11.63 15.95 -2.83
N ILE A 654 11.23 15.95 -1.56
CA ILE A 654 12.17 15.92 -0.42
C ILE A 654 12.57 14.50 -0.04
N THR A 655 11.61 13.57 0.06
CA THR A 655 11.89 12.23 0.57
C THR A 655 12.96 11.46 -0.24
N PRO A 656 13.22 11.70 -1.54
CA PRO A 656 14.32 11.04 -2.25
C PRO A 656 15.72 11.39 -1.74
N PHE A 657 15.92 12.48 -1.00
CA PHE A 657 17.23 12.84 -0.45
C PHE A 657 17.73 11.86 0.62
N CYS A 658 19.04 11.88 0.86
CA CYS A 658 19.72 10.85 1.64
C CYS A 658 20.94 11.35 2.44
N THR A 659 21.18 12.65 2.56
CA THR A 659 22.28 13.19 3.39
C THR A 659 21.77 14.17 4.46
N ASN A 660 22.56 14.38 5.52
CA ASN A 660 22.20 15.35 6.56
C ASN A 660 22.32 16.78 6.04
N GLU A 661 23.29 17.04 5.16
CA GLU A 661 23.52 18.34 4.55
C GLU A 661 22.34 18.76 3.67
N GLU A 662 21.76 17.81 2.91
CA GLU A 662 20.54 18.03 2.13
C GLU A 662 19.35 18.34 3.06
N ALA A 663 19.21 17.62 4.18
CA ALA A 663 18.14 17.88 5.15
C ALA A 663 18.27 19.29 5.77
N ASP A 664 19.48 19.69 6.14
CA ASP A 664 19.76 21.02 6.72
C ASP A 664 19.45 22.15 5.72
N GLU A 665 19.79 21.98 4.43
CA GLU A 665 19.46 22.95 3.38
C GLU A 665 17.93 23.11 3.21
N ILE A 666 17.20 21.99 3.22
CA ILE A 666 15.74 21.98 3.08
C ILE A 666 15.09 22.66 4.29
N GLU A 667 15.58 22.38 5.49
CA GLU A 667 15.12 23.02 6.73
C GLU A 667 15.35 24.53 6.70
N GLU A 668 16.51 25.01 6.22
CA GLU A 668 16.79 26.44 6.05
C GLU A 668 15.84 27.10 5.03
N PHE A 669 15.56 26.42 3.91
CA PHE A 669 14.63 26.91 2.89
C PHE A 669 13.22 27.14 3.45
N PHE A 670 12.71 26.21 4.26
CA PHE A 670 11.38 26.30 4.87
C PHE A 670 11.33 27.15 6.14
N ALA A 671 12.45 27.34 6.85
CA ALA A 671 12.52 28.24 8.00
C ALA A 671 12.17 29.70 7.62
N THR A 672 12.48 30.09 6.39
CA THR A 672 12.12 31.41 5.84
C THR A 672 10.75 31.43 5.13
N ARG A 673 10.10 30.26 5.02
CA ARG A 673 8.79 30.05 4.35
C ARG A 673 7.88 29.14 5.20
N PRO A 674 7.67 29.44 6.50
CA PRO A 674 6.91 28.55 7.37
C PRO A 674 5.46 28.47 6.91
N HIS A 675 4.94 27.25 6.82
CA HIS A 675 3.55 27.05 6.42
C HIS A 675 2.92 25.86 7.15
N GLU A 676 1.88 26.13 7.95
CA GLU A 676 1.21 25.11 8.78
C GLU A 676 0.67 23.93 7.95
N ALA A 677 0.27 24.17 6.70
CA ALA A 677 -0.29 23.14 5.80
C ALA A 677 0.61 21.93 5.54
N VAL A 678 1.93 22.15 5.56
CA VAL A 678 2.91 21.13 5.19
C VAL A 678 3.86 20.84 6.34
N ALA A 679 3.59 21.40 7.53
CA ALA A 679 4.54 21.36 8.64
C ALA A 679 4.79 19.92 9.12
N MET A 680 3.73 19.11 9.22
CA MET A 680 3.84 17.69 9.61
C MET A 680 4.55 16.87 8.52
N ASP A 681 4.10 16.99 7.26
CA ASP A 681 4.69 16.28 6.11
C ASP A 681 6.16 16.63 5.91
N LEU A 682 6.53 17.91 6.11
CA LEU A 682 7.90 18.38 6.03
C LEU A 682 8.76 17.75 7.13
N LYS A 683 8.27 17.72 8.37
CA LYS A 683 8.99 17.06 9.49
C LYS A 683 9.21 15.58 9.21
N GLN A 684 8.16 14.86 8.81
CA GLN A 684 8.27 13.43 8.46
C GLN A 684 9.20 13.21 7.26
N SER A 685 9.17 14.10 6.27
CA SER A 685 10.06 14.01 5.10
C SER A 685 11.51 14.24 5.49
N LEU A 686 11.81 15.27 6.29
CA LEU A 686 13.15 15.53 6.83
C LEU A 686 13.66 14.38 7.70
N GLU A 687 12.80 13.81 8.54
CA GLU A 687 13.14 12.63 9.35
C GLU A 687 13.56 11.46 8.46
N GLN A 688 12.81 11.17 7.40
CA GLN A 688 13.15 10.12 6.44
C GLN A 688 14.50 10.36 5.76
N VAL A 689 14.81 11.61 5.37
CA VAL A 689 16.12 11.96 4.80
C VAL A 689 17.24 11.69 5.81
N ARG A 690 17.06 12.08 7.07
CA ARG A 690 18.04 11.82 8.14
C ARG A 690 18.19 10.33 8.48
N ILE A 691 17.10 9.55 8.42
CA ILE A 691 17.15 8.08 8.52
C ILE A 691 18.00 7.50 7.39
N LYS A 692 17.78 7.93 6.15
CA LYS A 692 18.58 7.51 4.99
C LYS A 692 20.05 7.90 5.15
N ALA A 693 20.35 9.10 5.63
CA ALA A 693 21.72 9.53 5.91
C ALA A 693 22.43 8.61 6.90
N ARG A 694 21.76 8.20 7.99
CA ARG A 694 22.31 7.19 8.92
C ARG A 694 22.51 5.84 8.24
N TRP A 695 21.58 5.42 7.40
CA TRP A 695 21.70 4.14 6.68
C TRP A 695 22.86 4.14 5.68
N VAL A 696 23.11 5.27 4.99
CA VAL A 696 24.29 5.49 4.14
C VAL A 696 25.58 5.26 4.94
N GLU A 697 25.70 5.91 6.10
CA GLU A 697 26.89 5.77 6.96
C GLU A 697 27.05 4.34 7.49
N PHE A 698 25.95 3.68 7.85
CA PHE A 698 25.96 2.28 8.28
C PHE A 698 26.44 1.34 7.16
N ILE A 699 25.99 1.55 5.91
CA ILE A 699 26.44 0.76 4.76
C ILE A 699 27.94 0.97 4.49
N ARG A 700 28.43 2.21 4.60
CA ARG A 700 29.86 2.54 4.39
C ARG A 700 30.79 1.80 5.37
N GLN A 701 30.28 1.36 6.51
CA GLN A 701 31.04 0.59 7.51
C GLN A 701 31.11 -0.93 7.23
N ASP A 702 30.31 -1.46 6.29
CA ASP A 702 30.33 -2.89 5.95
C ASP A 702 31.46 -3.23 4.97
N HIS A 703 32.65 -3.49 5.50
CA HIS A 703 33.84 -3.81 4.71
C HIS A 703 33.74 -5.09 3.88
N SER A 704 32.79 -5.98 4.19
CA SER A 704 32.61 -7.26 3.46
C SER A 704 31.73 -7.13 2.22
N LEU A 705 31.03 -6.00 2.10
CA LEU A 705 30.00 -5.76 1.10
C LEU A 705 30.52 -5.77 -0.36
N PRO A 706 31.67 -5.16 -0.70
CA PRO A 706 32.14 -5.12 -2.10
C PRO A 706 32.38 -6.52 -2.70
N ASP A 707 33.05 -7.39 -1.95
CA ASP A 707 33.36 -8.75 -2.39
C ASP A 707 32.09 -9.59 -2.50
N LEU A 708 31.15 -9.41 -1.57
CA LEU A 708 29.87 -10.10 -1.59
C LEU A 708 29.04 -9.72 -2.82
N ILE A 709 28.89 -8.41 -3.12
CA ILE A 709 28.12 -7.93 -4.27
C ILE A 709 28.68 -8.54 -5.56
N LYS A 710 30.00 -8.46 -5.78
CA LYS A 710 30.65 -9.02 -6.96
C LYS A 710 30.44 -10.53 -7.08
N LYS A 711 30.56 -11.25 -5.95
CA LYS A 711 30.33 -12.70 -5.90
C LYS A 711 28.89 -13.07 -6.24
N LEU A 712 27.90 -12.38 -5.68
CA LEU A 712 26.49 -12.66 -5.91
C LEU A 712 26.04 -12.27 -7.32
N ALA A 713 26.57 -11.17 -7.86
CA ALA A 713 26.31 -10.74 -9.24
C ALA A 713 26.80 -11.81 -10.24
N ALA A 714 27.99 -12.39 -10.00
CA ALA A 714 28.58 -13.41 -10.88
C ALA A 714 27.82 -14.76 -10.92
N LYS A 715 26.97 -15.07 -9.92
CA LYS A 715 26.18 -16.32 -9.89
C LYS A 715 25.12 -16.43 -11.01
N GLY A 716 24.74 -15.32 -11.64
CA GLY A 716 23.67 -15.30 -12.64
C GLY A 716 24.09 -15.69 -14.07
N SER A 717 25.38 -15.93 -14.32
CA SER A 717 25.92 -16.18 -15.66
C SER A 717 26.05 -17.67 -16.05
N SER A 718 25.46 -18.60 -15.28
CA SER A 718 25.57 -20.05 -15.49
C SER A 718 24.23 -20.76 -15.65
#